data_AF-A0A1F7VE50-F1
#
_entry.id   AF-A0A1F7VE50-F1
#
_cell.length_a   1.000
_cell.length_b   1.000
_cell.length_c   1.000
_cell.angle_alpha   90.00
_cell.angle_beta   90.00
_cell.angle_gamma   90.00
#
_symmetry.space_group_name_H-M   'P 1'
#
loop_
_entity.id
_entity.type
_entity.pdbx_description
1 polymer ?
#
loop_
_entity_poly.entity_id
_entity_poly.type
_entity_poly.pdbx_seq_one_letter_code
_entity_poly.pdbx_strand_id
1 'polypeptide(L)'
;MCQKRLSIISNIVSIAVIMTALVAAVRVSAATVTSANDYATTLQTSQSANHEVLFTTPSGISEGQTVTLTFGSGFTTTSIIEDDVDVADDGTEMTTAATCAGSEKASIALSSNILTVTICAGDGGAIAATSVVRIRIGTNATSSGTGANRITNPSTAANHFVTIGGTFSDSGAIVLPINSNSNAISVTATVPSVSIDSGVSCTQNCTPPPNQVDVTPPVISQIVVSNVTKTSATISWTTNEDSSSRVNYGLTDSFELGFVLDSALVKSHTISLAGLQEGKTYYFQVKSADVSNNIATSATQTFNTIDETAPVISNIVVTNITKSGATVSWSTNEAATGTIDYGLTTAYGATQTSATLATSHTFILSGLQSNSTYHFRVKSQDASSNLATSSDQTFVTLANLPPTNVAGLTITSGDKTLTLNWTNPAEDDFAGVRVLRCLSGFPNGPTDSSCVVVLNNSTSQTLVQTNLTNKTAYYFGVFAKDTASQFASGALISGQPSAPEIEVLSVCGDQVCSATESASSCSADCSAPPAVQPGQPGSVCGDNVCTAPETATSCSADCAVQTTQPGVPPSTTVGSSCGNGICDQSESTFICSSDCKTVEPTAPGSGAGTLTFADVQITVGIGTIQLSSTNGYIEVLPRTPMLIRVPANTLGTGVDRVTLAIGADSYILRPVTQVSRSSVSASIVVAASTETASVLFYEADVLTPSELSLNPVTVFVEYTNGQTKNVSSFLRVVAPGITYEIIDGEETGMAGTTVTLYQGPGNGLVWDGSPYGAQNPTTSTTNGSFAWYVPNGLYFVHAERDMYASIDTPVLDVKNNIVNPRILMTSLVKEEESPLQTATEAVLATVVNQGTVKQITATIQKISESKAVQAVTESLETVRSIPAVQTAADVSVPTLVVSAGSSVIVLTAAFDFLPFVQYLFTAPVLFFGRRKRKSFGVIFNAVSKEPIGLAVVRLYQVKDEQELPGKLVKSRVTDKGGRFFFLVQPGLYRLTVTKSGFQFPTQHLKEKKEDVQFIDLYHGELLRVTDADAVITPNIPLDPSVAAEFHEPKSIQWHARLRVIQHSIALFGVIASIVLAIIRPNVLAAAMVLLQIGIYLLVQRLAKPRKPKSWGIVYDKNTGRPVANVVARIFEPKYNKLLETQVTDAKGRYSFLLGPAEYYAVFEKEGYRSTQVNPIDFRKDKEAKDFSMDVNLFTKAT
;
A
#
# COMPACT_ATOMS: atom_id res chain seq x y z
N MET A 1 -36.99 37.85 11.64
CA MET A 1 -35.63 37.24 11.57
C MET A 1 -35.17 36.56 12.87
N CYS A 2 -35.44 37.10 14.07
CA CYS A 2 -34.90 36.55 15.32
C CYS A 2 -35.34 35.09 15.63
N GLN A 3 -36.63 34.75 15.46
CA GLN A 3 -37.14 33.38 15.71
C GLN A 3 -36.48 32.28 14.84
N LYS A 4 -36.14 32.56 13.57
CA LYS A 4 -35.41 31.59 12.73
C LYS A 4 -33.99 31.31 13.23
N ARG A 5 -33.37 32.23 13.99
CA ARG A 5 -32.08 31.98 14.65
C ARG A 5 -32.24 31.15 15.93
N LEU A 6 -33.29 31.37 16.73
CA LEU A 6 -33.56 30.53 17.91
C LEU A 6 -33.84 29.07 17.55
N SER A 7 -34.61 28.79 16.50
CA SER A 7 -34.85 27.40 16.05
C SER A 7 -33.57 26.67 15.62
N ILE A 8 -32.66 27.37 14.93
CA ILE A 8 -31.35 26.80 14.53
C ILE A 8 -30.48 26.56 15.77
N ILE A 9 -30.46 27.48 16.73
CA ILE A 9 -29.71 27.31 17.99
C ILE A 9 -30.29 26.15 18.82
N SER A 10 -31.62 26.03 18.91
CA SER A 10 -32.29 24.91 19.59
C SER A 10 -31.90 23.56 18.97
N ASN A 11 -31.93 23.45 17.64
CA ASN A 11 -31.55 22.21 16.97
C ASN A 11 -30.04 21.89 17.12
N ILE A 12 -29.17 22.90 17.15
CA ILE A 12 -27.74 22.72 17.44
C ILE A 12 -27.52 22.24 18.88
N VAL A 13 -28.28 22.77 19.85
CA VAL A 13 -28.23 22.30 21.25
C VAL A 13 -28.77 20.87 21.37
N SER A 14 -29.88 20.52 20.70
CA SER A 14 -30.38 19.14 20.69
C SER A 14 -29.39 18.15 20.04
N ILE A 15 -28.73 18.54 18.94
CA ILE A 15 -27.68 17.72 18.31
C ILE A 15 -26.46 17.61 19.22
N ALA A 16 -26.08 18.67 19.95
CA ALA A 16 -24.99 18.62 20.93
C ALA A 16 -25.33 17.69 22.11
N VAL A 17 -26.58 17.68 22.59
CA VAL A 17 -27.05 16.76 23.65
C VAL A 17 -27.02 15.30 23.16
N ILE A 18 -27.43 15.04 21.92
CA ILE A 18 -27.34 13.70 21.30
C ILE A 18 -25.88 13.28 21.10
N MET A 19 -24.99 14.20 20.71
CA MET A 19 -23.54 13.93 20.62
C MET A 19 -22.89 13.71 21.98
N THR A 20 -23.33 14.38 23.06
CA THR A 20 -22.84 14.07 24.41
C THR A 20 -23.28 12.70 24.91
N ALA A 21 -24.44 12.19 24.45
CA ALA A 21 -24.84 10.81 24.70
C ALA A 21 -23.99 9.80 23.89
N LEU A 22 -23.45 10.20 22.73
CA LEU A 22 -22.64 9.33 21.87
C LEU A 22 -21.13 9.35 22.20
N VAL A 23 -20.62 10.40 22.85
CA VAL A 23 -19.19 10.57 23.20
C VAL A 23 -18.88 10.17 24.66
N ALA A 24 -19.89 9.91 25.49
CA ALA A 24 -19.72 9.38 26.85
C ALA A 24 -19.33 7.88 26.91
N ALA A 25 -18.94 7.28 25.78
CA ALA A 25 -18.67 5.85 25.64
C ALA A 25 -17.28 5.53 25.02
N VAL A 26 -16.26 6.35 25.29
CA VAL A 26 -14.86 5.87 25.20
C VAL A 26 -14.50 5.30 26.57
N ARG A 27 -14.78 4.01 26.77
CA ARG A 27 -14.18 3.28 27.89
C ARG A 27 -12.69 3.12 27.60
N VAL A 28 -11.83 3.45 28.56
CA VAL A 28 -10.55 2.75 28.67
C VAL A 28 -10.95 1.30 28.91
N SER A 29 -10.71 0.43 27.92
CA SER A 29 -11.01 -0.99 28.12
C SER A 29 -9.98 -1.51 29.10
N ALA A 30 -10.43 -1.88 30.29
CA ALA A 30 -9.73 -2.90 31.06
C ALA A 30 -9.56 -4.13 30.15
N ALA A 31 -8.43 -4.82 30.23
CA ALA A 31 -8.33 -6.12 29.57
C ALA A 31 -9.21 -7.10 30.36
N THR A 32 -9.99 -7.92 29.66
CA THR A 32 -10.77 -8.96 30.34
C THR A 32 -9.81 -10.05 30.81
N VAL A 33 -9.88 -10.45 32.08
CA VAL A 33 -9.12 -11.59 32.59
C VAL A 33 -9.36 -12.83 31.71
N THR A 34 -8.28 -13.52 31.31
CA THR A 34 -8.36 -14.57 30.27
C THR A 34 -8.98 -15.87 30.77
N SER A 35 -8.96 -16.10 32.07
CA SER A 35 -9.79 -17.08 32.76
C SER A 35 -10.23 -16.52 34.11
N ALA A 36 -11.42 -16.90 34.58
CA ALA A 36 -11.91 -16.57 35.92
C ALA A 36 -12.95 -17.60 36.36
N ASN A 37 -12.69 -18.31 37.46
CA ASN A 37 -13.58 -19.31 38.07
C ASN A 37 -13.58 -19.14 39.59
N ASP A 38 -14.64 -19.59 40.26
CA ASP A 38 -14.71 -19.67 41.72
C ASP A 38 -15.32 -21.02 42.13
N TYR A 39 -14.57 -21.78 42.93
CA TYR A 39 -14.96 -23.09 43.41
C TYR A 39 -15.53 -23.01 44.83
N ALA A 40 -16.81 -22.62 44.94
CA ALA A 40 -17.52 -22.60 46.21
C ALA A 40 -17.84 -24.03 46.72
N THR A 41 -17.54 -24.35 47.99
CA THR A 41 -17.81 -25.69 48.56
C THR A 41 -19.28 -26.05 48.68
N THR A 42 -20.17 -25.06 48.62
CA THR A 42 -21.61 -25.25 48.47
C THR A 42 -22.20 -24.04 47.74
N LEU A 43 -23.12 -24.30 46.83
CA LEU A 43 -23.91 -23.27 46.14
C LEU A 43 -25.33 -23.15 46.72
N GLN A 44 -25.58 -23.71 47.90
CA GLN A 44 -26.90 -23.63 48.52
C GLN A 44 -27.20 -22.26 49.14
N THR A 45 -28.44 -21.82 49.05
CA THR A 45 -28.96 -20.61 49.71
C THR A 45 -28.72 -20.62 51.21
N SER A 46 -28.27 -19.49 51.77
CA SER A 46 -28.03 -19.29 53.20
C SER A 46 -27.00 -20.23 53.86
N GLN A 47 -26.20 -20.99 53.08
CA GLN A 47 -25.12 -21.82 53.62
C GLN A 47 -23.77 -21.11 53.55
N SER A 48 -22.89 -21.36 54.51
CA SER A 48 -21.53 -20.82 54.49
C SER A 48 -20.58 -21.72 53.69
N ALA A 49 -19.93 -21.15 52.68
CA ALA A 49 -19.02 -21.82 51.77
C ALA A 49 -17.58 -21.31 51.92
N ASN A 50 -16.61 -22.21 51.70
CA ASN A 50 -15.28 -21.80 51.31
C ASN A 50 -15.30 -21.46 49.81
N HIS A 51 -14.48 -20.52 49.39
CA HIS A 51 -14.30 -20.11 47.99
C HIS A 51 -12.84 -20.33 47.57
N GLU A 52 -12.62 -20.57 46.29
CA GLU A 52 -11.29 -20.65 45.67
C GLU A 52 -11.39 -19.98 44.30
N VAL A 53 -11.09 -18.68 44.29
CA VAL A 53 -11.17 -17.82 43.12
C VAL A 53 -9.86 -17.95 42.35
N LEU A 54 -9.95 -18.41 41.11
CA LEU A 54 -8.80 -18.65 40.23
C LEU A 54 -8.97 -17.83 38.96
N PHE A 55 -8.03 -16.92 38.68
CA PHE A 55 -8.07 -16.08 37.47
C PHE A 55 -6.69 -15.83 36.88
N THR A 56 -6.66 -15.57 35.58
CA THR A 56 -5.41 -15.29 34.84
C THR A 56 -5.37 -13.81 34.45
N THR A 57 -4.30 -13.10 34.82
CA THR A 57 -4.16 -11.66 34.56
C THR A 57 -3.40 -11.42 33.25
N PRO A 58 -3.96 -10.75 32.23
CA PRO A 58 -3.21 -10.43 31.01
C PRO A 58 -2.16 -9.33 31.20
N SER A 59 -2.36 -8.41 32.15
CA SER A 59 -1.48 -7.24 32.32
C SER A 59 -0.43 -7.37 33.45
N GLY A 60 -0.58 -8.36 34.34
CA GLY A 60 0.22 -8.47 35.57
C GLY A 60 -0.31 -7.59 36.70
N ILE A 61 0.13 -7.85 37.93
CA ILE A 61 -0.15 -7.00 39.09
C ILE A 61 1.18 -6.54 39.66
N SER A 62 1.49 -5.26 39.45
CA SER A 62 2.70 -4.63 39.99
C SER A 62 2.58 -4.39 41.50
N GLU A 63 3.70 -4.30 42.18
CA GLU A 63 3.71 -3.95 43.60
C GLU A 63 3.08 -2.57 43.85
N GLY A 64 2.31 -2.45 44.93
CA GLY A 64 1.47 -1.29 45.23
C GLY A 64 0.12 -1.26 44.52
N GLN A 65 -0.19 -2.23 43.64
CA GLN A 65 -1.51 -2.37 43.02
C GLN A 65 -2.43 -3.28 43.85
N THR A 66 -3.74 -3.14 43.59
CA THR A 66 -4.82 -3.81 44.31
C THR A 66 -5.67 -4.66 43.37
N VAL A 67 -6.04 -5.85 43.84
CA VAL A 67 -7.10 -6.71 43.31
C VAL A 67 -8.30 -6.60 44.24
N THR A 68 -9.48 -6.32 43.70
CA THR A 68 -10.76 -6.30 44.42
C THR A 68 -11.66 -7.42 43.91
N LEU A 69 -12.07 -8.30 44.81
CA LEU A 69 -13.16 -9.26 44.61
C LEU A 69 -14.43 -8.68 45.24
N THR A 70 -15.39 -8.29 44.41
CA THR A 70 -16.69 -7.76 44.87
C THR A 70 -17.75 -8.83 44.74
N PHE A 71 -18.26 -9.30 45.88
CA PHE A 71 -19.35 -10.26 45.95
C PHE A 71 -20.70 -9.53 45.78
N GLY A 72 -21.59 -10.09 44.97
CA GLY A 72 -22.91 -9.52 44.70
C GLY A 72 -23.79 -9.32 45.95
N SER A 73 -24.90 -8.60 45.77
CA SER A 73 -25.86 -8.34 46.84
C SER A 73 -26.47 -9.63 47.38
N GLY A 74 -26.30 -9.88 48.69
CA GLY A 74 -26.85 -11.05 49.39
C GLY A 74 -25.79 -11.98 49.97
N PHE A 75 -24.55 -11.95 49.47
CA PHE A 75 -23.44 -12.58 50.17
C PHE A 75 -23.16 -11.86 51.48
N THR A 76 -22.81 -12.62 52.54
CA THR A 76 -22.38 -12.07 53.82
C THR A 76 -20.91 -12.41 54.07
N THR A 77 -20.06 -11.39 54.06
CA THR A 77 -18.59 -11.44 54.15
C THR A 77 -18.05 -10.87 55.46
N THR A 78 -18.92 -10.35 56.34
CA THR A 78 -18.56 -9.52 57.51
C THR A 78 -17.76 -10.22 58.62
N SER A 79 -17.58 -11.53 58.52
CA SER A 79 -16.79 -12.35 59.45
C SER A 79 -15.42 -12.75 58.91
N ILE A 80 -15.11 -12.48 57.65
CA ILE A 80 -13.81 -12.83 57.03
C ILE A 80 -12.76 -11.81 57.49
N ILE A 81 -11.62 -12.31 57.98
CA ILE A 81 -10.42 -11.55 58.31
C ILE A 81 -9.22 -12.02 57.46
N GLU A 82 -8.02 -11.45 57.67
CA GLU A 82 -6.81 -11.80 56.93
C GLU A 82 -6.41 -13.28 57.07
N ASP A 83 -6.57 -13.86 58.28
CA ASP A 83 -6.30 -15.29 58.56
C ASP A 83 -7.21 -16.25 57.75
N ASP A 84 -8.33 -15.75 57.23
CA ASP A 84 -9.28 -16.52 56.41
C ASP A 84 -8.96 -16.45 54.91
N VAL A 85 -7.89 -15.75 54.48
CA VAL A 85 -7.56 -15.51 53.06
C VAL A 85 -6.09 -15.82 52.73
N ASP A 86 -5.88 -16.85 51.91
CA ASP A 86 -4.59 -17.15 51.27
C ASP A 86 -4.57 -16.62 49.83
N VAL A 87 -3.41 -16.15 49.38
CA VAL A 87 -3.14 -15.71 48.00
C VAL A 87 -1.94 -16.47 47.46
N ALA A 88 -2.02 -17.00 46.25
CA ALA A 88 -0.90 -17.66 45.57
C ALA A 88 -0.76 -17.20 44.12
N ASP A 89 0.50 -17.14 43.67
CA ASP A 89 0.92 -16.79 42.32
C ASP A 89 1.56 -18.00 41.63
N ASP A 90 0.98 -18.46 40.52
CA ASP A 90 1.37 -19.68 39.79
C ASP A 90 1.57 -20.93 40.69
N GLY A 91 0.81 -20.99 41.79
CA GLY A 91 0.86 -22.07 42.80
C GLY A 91 1.87 -21.87 43.93
N THR A 92 2.58 -20.74 43.96
CA THR A 92 3.46 -20.33 45.08
C THR A 92 2.66 -19.45 46.04
N GLU A 93 2.45 -19.92 47.28
CA GLU A 93 1.73 -19.16 48.31
C GLU A 93 2.50 -17.88 48.70
N MET A 94 1.77 -16.78 48.84
CA MET A 94 2.24 -15.48 49.29
C MET A 94 1.97 -15.32 50.78
N THR A 95 2.88 -14.68 51.52
CA THR A 95 2.61 -14.28 52.90
C THR A 95 1.57 -13.16 52.91
N THR A 96 0.48 -13.32 53.66
CA THR A 96 -0.56 -12.30 53.81
C THR A 96 -0.55 -11.64 55.20
N ALA A 97 -1.04 -10.40 55.29
CA ALA A 97 -1.25 -9.65 56.53
C ALA A 97 -2.43 -8.67 56.42
N ALA A 98 -2.88 -8.08 57.53
CA ALA A 98 -3.91 -7.03 57.51
C ALA A 98 -3.48 -5.70 56.85
N THR A 99 -2.17 -5.42 56.79
CA THR A 99 -1.61 -4.18 56.20
C THR A 99 -0.19 -4.41 55.66
N CYS A 100 0.19 -3.70 54.58
CA CYS A 100 1.57 -3.67 54.06
C CYS A 100 2.55 -2.87 54.95
N ALA A 101 2.66 -3.23 56.23
CA ALA A 101 3.53 -2.57 57.22
C ALA A 101 4.66 -3.47 57.74
N GLY A 102 4.60 -4.78 57.47
CA GLY A 102 5.65 -5.75 57.77
C GLY A 102 6.46 -6.10 56.52
N SER A 103 6.75 -7.39 56.34
CA SER A 103 7.48 -7.94 55.18
C SER A 103 6.65 -8.98 54.42
N GLU A 104 5.33 -8.84 54.48
CA GLU A 104 4.37 -9.74 53.84
C GLU A 104 4.08 -9.30 52.41
N LYS A 105 3.97 -10.27 51.49
CA LYS A 105 3.90 -9.97 50.05
C LYS A 105 2.55 -9.40 49.60
N ALA A 106 1.49 -9.65 50.35
CA ALA A 106 0.16 -9.11 50.09
C ALA A 106 -0.55 -8.70 51.39
N SER A 107 -1.35 -7.64 51.36
CA SER A 107 -2.25 -7.29 52.46
C SER A 107 -3.72 -7.47 52.12
N ILE A 108 -4.49 -8.02 53.04
CA ILE A 108 -5.91 -8.34 52.92
C ILE A 108 -6.74 -7.33 53.70
N ALA A 109 -7.67 -6.66 53.04
CA ALA A 109 -8.62 -5.74 53.67
C ALA A 109 -10.04 -5.98 53.16
N LEU A 110 -11.00 -6.10 54.07
CA LEU A 110 -12.42 -6.26 53.73
C LEU A 110 -13.25 -5.05 54.16
N SER A 111 -14.13 -4.60 53.27
CA SER A 111 -15.11 -3.55 53.55
C SER A 111 -16.43 -3.90 52.90
N SER A 112 -17.44 -4.21 53.72
CA SER A 112 -18.71 -4.79 53.25
C SER A 112 -18.45 -6.00 52.34
N ASN A 113 -19.04 -6.05 51.14
CA ASN A 113 -18.92 -7.17 50.21
C ASN A 113 -17.70 -7.09 49.28
N ILE A 114 -16.73 -6.20 49.56
CA ILE A 114 -15.50 -6.04 48.77
C ILE A 114 -14.31 -6.54 49.58
N LEU A 115 -13.69 -7.61 49.08
CA LEU A 115 -12.39 -8.12 49.52
C LEU A 115 -11.31 -7.48 48.65
N THR A 116 -10.36 -6.79 49.27
CA THR A 116 -9.24 -6.11 48.61
C THR A 116 -7.93 -6.77 49.00
N VAL A 117 -7.23 -7.33 48.02
CA VAL A 117 -5.85 -7.79 48.13
C VAL A 117 -4.96 -6.67 47.58
N THR A 118 -3.98 -6.21 48.34
CA THR A 118 -2.96 -5.24 47.88
C THR A 118 -1.62 -5.94 47.81
N ILE A 119 -0.92 -5.87 46.68
CA ILE A 119 0.45 -6.39 46.60
C ILE A 119 1.38 -5.38 47.26
N CYS A 120 2.16 -5.80 48.24
CA CYS A 120 2.97 -4.88 49.05
C CYS A 120 4.23 -4.41 48.31
N ALA A 121 4.61 -3.15 48.54
CA ALA A 121 5.63 -2.44 47.77
C ALA A 121 7.04 -2.62 48.37
N GLY A 122 7.90 -3.34 47.65
CA GLY A 122 9.28 -3.63 48.04
C GLY A 122 9.52 -5.07 48.54
N ASP A 123 8.47 -5.89 48.67
CA ASP A 123 8.52 -7.20 49.34
C ASP A 123 8.62 -8.41 48.37
N GLY A 124 8.75 -8.16 47.06
CA GLY A 124 8.88 -9.21 46.04
C GLY A 124 7.56 -9.95 45.81
N GLY A 125 6.46 -9.20 45.76
CA GLY A 125 5.09 -9.68 45.59
C GLY A 125 4.50 -9.50 44.18
N ALA A 126 5.23 -8.89 43.25
CA ALA A 126 4.75 -8.65 41.89
C ALA A 126 4.32 -9.95 41.18
N ILE A 127 3.11 -9.95 40.63
CA ILE A 127 2.52 -11.05 39.86
C ILE A 127 2.74 -10.75 38.37
N ALA A 128 3.27 -11.70 37.63
CA ALA A 128 3.62 -11.48 36.22
C ALA A 128 2.37 -11.44 35.31
N ALA A 129 2.55 -10.86 34.12
CA ALA A 129 1.56 -10.97 33.07
C ALA A 129 1.43 -12.45 32.64
N THR A 130 0.19 -12.89 32.41
CA THR A 130 -0.25 -14.27 32.16
C THR A 130 -0.19 -15.25 33.33
N SER A 131 0.26 -14.83 34.52
CA SER A 131 0.22 -15.67 35.73
C SER A 131 -1.20 -15.97 36.23
N VAL A 132 -1.35 -17.12 36.88
CA VAL A 132 -2.59 -17.63 37.48
C VAL A 132 -2.64 -17.26 38.95
N VAL A 133 -3.47 -16.28 39.28
CA VAL A 133 -3.72 -15.85 40.65
C VAL A 133 -4.78 -16.73 41.27
N ARG A 134 -4.49 -17.25 42.46
CA ARG A 134 -5.39 -18.06 43.28
C ARG A 134 -5.65 -17.35 44.60
N ILE A 135 -6.91 -17.14 44.95
CA ILE A 135 -7.33 -16.57 46.23
C ILE A 135 -8.27 -17.57 46.89
N ARG A 136 -7.86 -18.15 48.03
CA ARG A 136 -8.70 -19.05 48.83
C ARG A 136 -9.30 -18.26 49.98
N ILE A 137 -10.60 -18.42 50.22
CA ILE A 137 -11.33 -17.70 51.26
C ILE A 137 -12.16 -18.71 52.05
N GLY A 138 -11.82 -18.89 53.33
CA GLY A 138 -12.55 -19.81 54.20
C GLY A 138 -11.63 -20.71 55.03
N THR A 139 -12.18 -21.84 55.49
CA THR A 139 -11.41 -22.89 56.20
C THR A 139 -10.49 -23.70 55.26
N ASN A 140 -10.33 -23.26 54.01
CA ASN A 140 -9.36 -23.73 53.03
C ASN A 140 -8.14 -22.79 52.91
N ALA A 141 -8.15 -21.63 53.59
CA ALA A 141 -6.94 -20.86 53.86
C ALA A 141 -6.18 -21.50 55.03
N THR A 142 -4.92 -21.85 54.79
CA THR A 142 -4.06 -22.62 55.70
C THR A 142 -2.59 -22.16 55.71
N SER A 143 -2.23 -21.20 54.86
CA SER A 143 -0.84 -20.81 54.60
C SER A 143 -0.43 -19.57 55.39
N SER A 144 -1.33 -18.61 55.54
CA SER A 144 -1.10 -17.38 56.33
C SER A 144 -1.77 -17.40 57.72
N GLY A 145 -2.62 -18.39 57.97
CA GLY A 145 -3.33 -18.61 59.25
C GLY A 145 -4.08 -19.93 59.22
N THR A 146 -4.93 -20.18 60.22
CA THR A 146 -5.96 -21.25 60.13
C THR A 146 -7.32 -20.60 59.93
N GLY A 147 -7.79 -20.53 58.68
CA GLY A 147 -9.07 -19.94 58.36
C GLY A 147 -10.22 -20.59 59.13
N ALA A 148 -11.04 -19.76 59.77
CA ALA A 148 -12.11 -20.15 60.68
C ALA A 148 -13.49 -19.70 60.18
N ASN A 149 -13.56 -18.58 59.47
CA ASN A 149 -14.79 -17.96 58.99
C ASN A 149 -15.02 -18.25 57.51
N ARG A 150 -16.28 -18.21 57.06
CA ARG A 150 -16.68 -18.58 55.69
C ARG A 150 -17.72 -17.61 55.15
N ILE A 151 -17.70 -17.35 53.85
CA ILE A 151 -18.68 -16.46 53.22
C ILE A 151 -20.04 -17.16 53.22
N THR A 152 -21.10 -16.47 53.63
CA THR A 152 -22.47 -17.04 53.60
C THR A 152 -23.17 -16.65 52.31
N ASN A 153 -23.67 -17.65 51.59
CA ASN A 153 -24.39 -17.51 50.33
C ASN A 153 -25.72 -16.74 50.51
N PRO A 154 -26.17 -16.01 49.47
CA PRO A 154 -27.47 -15.36 49.43
C PRO A 154 -28.64 -16.28 49.82
N SER A 155 -29.66 -15.72 50.47
CA SER A 155 -30.87 -16.47 50.87
C SER A 155 -31.84 -16.76 49.72
N THR A 156 -31.56 -16.25 48.52
CA THR A 156 -32.42 -16.34 47.34
C THR A 156 -31.69 -17.05 46.22
N ALA A 157 -32.29 -18.13 45.72
CA ALA A 157 -31.76 -18.90 44.60
C ALA A 157 -31.81 -18.08 43.31
N ALA A 158 -30.63 -17.75 42.77
CA ALA A 158 -30.43 -16.95 41.57
C ALA A 158 -28.96 -17.07 41.12
N ASN A 159 -28.67 -16.61 39.90
CA ASN A 159 -27.29 -16.35 39.49
C ASN A 159 -26.83 -15.04 40.14
N HIS A 160 -25.80 -15.13 40.97
CA HIS A 160 -25.11 -13.97 41.54
C HIS A 160 -23.72 -13.82 40.91
N PHE A 161 -23.12 -12.65 41.05
CA PHE A 161 -21.82 -12.34 40.43
C PHE A 161 -20.75 -12.07 41.49
N VAL A 162 -19.54 -12.54 41.21
CA VAL A 162 -18.30 -12.07 41.88
C VAL A 162 -17.48 -11.35 40.83
N THR A 163 -17.30 -10.04 40.95
CA THR A 163 -16.55 -9.26 39.96
C THR A 163 -15.12 -9.03 40.42
N ILE A 164 -14.18 -9.29 39.52
CA ILE A 164 -12.75 -9.04 39.66
C ILE A 164 -12.45 -7.69 39.01
N GLY A 165 -11.67 -6.86 39.69
CA GLY A 165 -11.14 -5.60 39.17
C GLY A 165 -10.13 -5.05 40.17
N GLY A 166 -9.81 -3.76 40.10
CA GLY A 166 -8.96 -3.11 41.10
C GLY A 166 -8.21 -1.92 40.53
N THR A 167 -6.96 -1.74 40.96
CA THR A 167 -6.04 -0.73 40.38
C THR A 167 -5.05 -1.33 39.37
N PHE A 168 -4.90 -2.66 39.33
CA PHE A 168 -4.40 -3.34 38.13
C PHE A 168 -5.48 -3.27 37.03
N SER A 169 -5.07 -3.14 35.76
CA SER A 169 -5.97 -2.68 34.68
C SER A 169 -6.88 -3.77 34.09
N ASP A 170 -7.01 -4.91 34.76
CA ASP A 170 -7.81 -6.04 34.28
C ASP A 170 -9.16 -6.12 34.99
N SER A 171 -10.16 -6.71 34.34
CA SER A 171 -11.49 -6.91 34.94
C SER A 171 -12.14 -8.22 34.53
N GLY A 172 -13.03 -8.73 35.37
CA GLY A 172 -13.73 -10.01 35.15
C GLY A 172 -15.01 -10.13 35.95
N ALA A 173 -15.84 -11.10 35.58
CA ALA A 173 -17.02 -11.46 36.35
C ALA A 173 -17.20 -12.98 36.34
N ILE A 174 -17.36 -13.56 37.53
CA ILE A 174 -17.65 -14.97 37.74
C ILE A 174 -19.13 -15.10 38.11
N VAL A 175 -19.82 -16.07 37.54
CA VAL A 175 -21.24 -16.35 37.83
C VAL A 175 -21.33 -17.51 38.83
N LEU A 176 -21.95 -17.26 39.98
CA LEU A 176 -22.26 -18.25 41.00
C LEU A 176 -23.77 -18.58 40.97
N PRO A 177 -24.19 -19.76 40.47
CA PRO A 177 -25.58 -20.16 40.44
C PRO A 177 -26.01 -20.71 41.81
N ILE A 178 -26.52 -19.83 42.67
CA ILE A 178 -27.00 -20.19 44.01
C ILE A 178 -28.36 -20.89 43.90
N ASN A 179 -28.48 -22.07 44.49
CA ASN A 179 -29.64 -22.96 44.40
C ASN A 179 -30.22 -23.29 45.79
N SER A 180 -31.42 -23.86 45.85
CA SER A 180 -32.04 -24.22 47.14
C SER A 180 -31.70 -25.63 47.64
N ASN A 181 -31.13 -26.51 46.80
CA ASN A 181 -31.13 -27.97 47.01
C ASN A 181 -29.70 -28.56 46.88
N SER A 182 -29.31 -29.46 47.79
CA SER A 182 -27.90 -29.79 48.06
C SER A 182 -27.13 -30.65 47.07
N ASN A 183 -27.79 -31.31 46.10
CA ASN A 183 -27.17 -32.43 45.36
C ASN A 183 -27.29 -32.27 43.84
N ALA A 184 -26.30 -31.64 43.18
CA ALA A 184 -26.08 -31.76 41.73
C ALA A 184 -24.70 -31.25 41.26
N ILE A 185 -23.65 -32.09 41.29
CA ILE A 185 -22.51 -32.00 40.35
C ILE A 185 -22.00 -33.42 40.03
N SER A 186 -22.03 -33.82 38.75
CA SER A 186 -20.95 -34.48 37.98
C SER A 186 -21.50 -35.36 36.85
N VAL A 187 -20.75 -35.41 35.74
CA VAL A 187 -21.09 -36.10 34.48
C VAL A 187 -20.23 -37.36 34.34
N THR A 188 -20.85 -38.51 34.03
CA THR A 188 -20.21 -39.62 33.28
C THR A 188 -21.28 -40.39 32.51
N ALA A 189 -21.01 -40.77 31.27
CA ALA A 189 -21.92 -41.54 30.41
C ALA A 189 -21.41 -42.96 30.14
N THR A 190 -22.31 -43.95 30.16
CA THR A 190 -22.13 -45.29 29.58
C THR A 190 -23.45 -45.77 28.96
N VAL A 191 -23.38 -46.47 27.83
CA VAL A 191 -24.51 -46.76 26.90
C VAL A 191 -24.31 -48.17 26.34
N PRO A 192 -25.32 -48.93 25.84
CA PRO A 192 -26.70 -49.19 26.32
C PRO A 192 -26.97 -50.72 26.46
N SER A 193 -28.21 -51.12 26.77
CA SER A 193 -28.89 -52.18 25.98
C SER A 193 -30.43 -52.08 26.06
N VAL A 194 -31.10 -52.70 25.09
CA VAL A 194 -32.51 -52.48 24.71
C VAL A 194 -33.38 -53.70 25.06
N SER A 195 -34.63 -53.49 25.51
CA SER A 195 -35.76 -54.40 25.24
C SER A 195 -37.11 -53.69 25.39
N ILE A 196 -38.18 -54.33 24.91
CA ILE A 196 -39.39 -53.67 24.38
C ILE A 196 -40.66 -54.21 25.09
N ASP A 197 -41.68 -53.33 25.11
CA ASP A 197 -43.12 -53.62 24.93
C ASP A 197 -44.05 -53.92 26.14
N SER A 198 -45.22 -53.28 26.00
CA SER A 198 -46.54 -53.30 26.64
C SER A 198 -46.97 -54.45 27.58
N GLY A 199 -47.67 -54.09 28.67
CA GLY A 199 -48.57 -55.04 29.35
C GLY A 199 -49.21 -54.67 30.71
N VAL A 200 -50.39 -54.04 30.68
CA VAL A 200 -51.51 -54.21 31.65
C VAL A 200 -51.34 -53.70 33.11
N SER A 201 -52.50 -53.40 33.71
CA SER A 201 -52.78 -52.68 34.96
C SER A 201 -52.34 -53.32 36.28
N CYS A 202 -52.01 -52.48 37.28
CA CYS A 202 -52.19 -52.82 38.69
C CYS A 202 -52.70 -51.63 39.52
N THR A 203 -53.48 -51.92 40.56
CA THR A 203 -54.12 -50.94 41.45
C THR A 203 -53.43 -50.85 42.81
N GLN A 204 -53.24 -49.62 43.30
CA GLN A 204 -52.78 -49.22 44.64
C GLN A 204 -51.29 -49.42 45.01
N ASN A 205 -50.67 -48.28 45.34
CA ASN A 205 -49.47 -48.05 46.17
C ASN A 205 -48.13 -48.74 45.79
N CYS A 206 -47.34 -48.06 44.95
CA CYS A 206 -45.92 -47.77 45.22
C CYS A 206 -45.42 -46.59 44.37
N THR A 207 -44.58 -45.73 44.98
CA THR A 207 -43.66 -44.71 44.40
C THR A 207 -44.19 -43.64 43.40
N PRO A 208 -43.80 -42.35 43.56
CA PRO A 208 -43.89 -41.38 42.46
C PRO A 208 -42.92 -41.74 41.32
N PRO A 209 -43.16 -41.31 40.07
CA PRO A 209 -42.37 -41.76 38.91
C PRO A 209 -40.93 -41.23 38.93
N PRO A 210 -39.98 -41.90 38.25
CA PRO A 210 -38.67 -41.29 38.00
C PRO A 210 -38.84 -40.02 37.17
N ASN A 211 -37.99 -39.02 37.41
CA ASN A 211 -37.87 -37.85 36.54
C ASN A 211 -37.65 -38.35 35.11
N GLN A 212 -38.63 -38.14 34.21
CA GLN A 212 -38.39 -38.26 32.78
C GLN A 212 -37.46 -37.12 32.41
N VAL A 213 -36.18 -37.43 32.29
CA VAL A 213 -35.21 -36.57 31.63
C VAL A 213 -35.69 -36.43 30.19
N ASP A 214 -35.86 -35.20 29.75
CA ASP A 214 -36.20 -34.91 28.37
C ASP A 214 -34.98 -35.25 27.48
N VAL A 215 -35.27 -36.00 26.41
CA VAL A 215 -34.28 -36.58 25.47
C VAL A 215 -34.55 -36.13 24.03
N THR A 216 -35.40 -35.12 23.84
CA THR A 216 -35.86 -34.64 22.54
C THR A 216 -35.19 -33.32 22.19
N PRO A 217 -34.27 -33.27 21.20
CA PRO A 217 -33.65 -32.01 20.78
C PRO A 217 -34.66 -30.97 20.26
N PRO A 218 -34.43 -29.67 20.51
CA PRO A 218 -35.34 -28.60 20.10
C PRO A 218 -35.44 -28.50 18.58
N VAL A 219 -36.65 -28.51 18.04
CA VAL A 219 -36.89 -28.42 16.59
C VAL A 219 -36.65 -27.00 16.09
N ILE A 220 -35.50 -26.77 15.45
CA ILE A 220 -35.14 -25.50 14.82
C ILE A 220 -35.98 -25.27 13.56
N SER A 221 -36.53 -24.06 13.43
CA SER A 221 -37.36 -23.64 12.31
C SER A 221 -37.18 -22.14 11.98
N GLN A 222 -37.73 -21.70 10.84
CA GLN A 222 -37.75 -20.29 10.41
C GLN A 222 -36.40 -19.55 10.44
N ILE A 223 -35.32 -20.20 10.00
CA ILE A 223 -34.01 -19.55 9.92
C ILE A 223 -34.04 -18.48 8.82
N VAL A 224 -33.76 -17.23 9.19
CA VAL A 224 -33.77 -16.06 8.32
C VAL A 224 -32.51 -15.24 8.57
N VAL A 225 -31.88 -14.76 7.50
CA VAL A 225 -30.79 -13.77 7.56
C VAL A 225 -31.36 -12.40 7.19
N SER A 226 -31.04 -11.39 7.98
CA SER A 226 -31.55 -10.01 7.86
C SER A 226 -30.45 -9.01 8.22
N ASN A 227 -30.71 -7.71 7.97
CA ASN A 227 -29.77 -6.61 8.30
C ASN A 227 -28.33 -6.86 7.83
N VAL A 228 -28.18 -7.49 6.66
CA VAL A 228 -26.87 -7.75 6.06
C VAL A 228 -26.29 -6.42 5.60
N THR A 229 -25.09 -6.12 6.07
CA THR A 229 -24.27 -4.99 5.63
C THR A 229 -22.99 -5.55 5.02
N LYS A 230 -22.03 -4.68 4.75
CA LYS A 230 -20.68 -5.10 4.36
C LYS A 230 -19.83 -5.72 5.47
N THR A 231 -20.19 -5.52 6.75
CA THR A 231 -19.40 -6.01 7.90
C THR A 231 -20.24 -6.71 8.98
N SER A 232 -21.54 -6.90 8.76
CA SER A 232 -22.46 -7.52 9.73
C SER A 232 -23.63 -8.25 9.07
N ALA A 233 -24.25 -9.17 9.80
CA ALA A 233 -25.53 -9.78 9.46
C ALA A 233 -26.26 -10.23 10.73
N THR A 234 -27.59 -10.23 10.73
CA THR A 234 -28.41 -10.73 11.84
C THR A 234 -29.12 -12.02 11.41
N ILE A 235 -28.85 -13.10 12.13
CA ILE A 235 -29.47 -14.42 11.92
C ILE A 235 -30.52 -14.62 13.00
N SER A 236 -31.74 -14.98 12.61
CA SER A 236 -32.87 -15.23 13.50
C SER A 236 -33.55 -16.56 13.18
N TRP A 237 -34.01 -17.28 14.20
CA TRP A 237 -34.73 -18.56 14.05
C TRP A 237 -35.66 -18.80 15.24
N THR A 238 -36.46 -19.85 15.20
CA THR A 238 -37.39 -20.23 16.28
C THR A 238 -37.31 -21.72 16.61
N THR A 239 -37.61 -22.06 17.86
CA THR A 239 -37.72 -23.44 18.37
C THR A 239 -39.10 -23.71 18.98
N ASN A 240 -39.48 -24.99 19.06
CA ASN A 240 -40.68 -25.46 19.76
C ASN A 240 -40.61 -25.24 21.30
N GLU A 241 -39.40 -25.25 21.86
CA GLU A 241 -39.13 -25.16 23.31
C GLU A 241 -37.98 -24.20 23.65
N ASP A 242 -37.86 -23.86 24.93
CA ASP A 242 -36.90 -22.85 25.40
C ASP A 242 -35.48 -23.40 25.30
N SER A 243 -34.66 -22.79 24.45
CA SER A 243 -33.33 -23.28 24.12
C SER A 243 -32.33 -22.14 23.91
N SER A 244 -31.04 -22.46 23.99
CA SER A 244 -29.93 -21.53 23.76
C SER A 244 -29.79 -21.13 22.29
N SER A 245 -29.10 -20.02 22.03
CA SER A 245 -28.92 -19.47 20.68
C SER A 245 -27.44 -19.53 20.27
N ARG A 246 -27.05 -20.41 19.35
CA ARG A 246 -25.66 -20.48 18.83
C ARG A 246 -25.63 -20.37 17.30
N VAL A 247 -24.68 -19.60 16.78
CA VAL A 247 -24.33 -19.56 15.35
C VAL A 247 -22.87 -19.92 15.19
N ASN A 248 -22.57 -20.99 14.46
CA ASN A 248 -21.24 -21.24 13.90
C ASN A 248 -21.16 -20.57 12.52
N TYR A 249 -20.04 -19.94 12.15
CA TYR A 249 -19.88 -19.27 10.86
C TYR A 249 -18.44 -19.22 10.34
N GLY A 250 -18.28 -19.09 9.02
CA GLY A 250 -17.00 -19.03 8.31
C GLY A 250 -17.15 -18.56 6.87
N LEU A 251 -16.05 -18.41 6.15
CA LEU A 251 -15.99 -18.30 4.69
C LEU A 251 -16.09 -19.68 4.01
N THR A 252 -15.97 -20.77 4.79
CA THR A 252 -16.19 -22.15 4.34
C THR A 252 -17.19 -22.88 5.25
N ASP A 253 -17.66 -24.04 4.81
CA ASP A 253 -18.52 -24.94 5.59
C ASP A 253 -17.83 -25.55 6.83
N SER A 254 -16.52 -25.32 7.00
CA SER A 254 -15.76 -25.66 8.22
C SER A 254 -15.97 -24.67 9.37
N PHE A 255 -16.65 -23.53 9.13
CA PHE A 255 -16.96 -22.50 10.13
C PHE A 255 -15.73 -21.99 10.89
N GLU A 256 -14.65 -21.71 10.16
CA GLU A 256 -13.32 -21.44 10.71
C GLU A 256 -13.20 -20.11 11.47
N LEU A 257 -14.21 -19.24 11.39
CA LEU A 257 -14.30 -17.99 12.17
C LEU A 257 -14.99 -18.19 13.53
N GLY A 258 -15.34 -19.44 13.86
CA GLY A 258 -15.81 -19.84 15.18
C GLY A 258 -17.32 -19.69 15.35
N PHE A 259 -17.75 -19.21 16.52
CA PHE A 259 -19.15 -19.15 16.87
C PHE A 259 -19.50 -17.98 17.80
N VAL A 260 -20.76 -17.56 17.74
CA VAL A 260 -21.39 -16.68 18.74
C VAL A 260 -22.44 -17.50 19.50
N LEU A 261 -22.45 -17.38 20.82
CA LEU A 261 -23.37 -18.08 21.72
C LEU A 261 -24.05 -17.06 22.64
N ASP A 262 -25.39 -17.11 22.68
CA ASP A 262 -26.21 -16.58 23.76
C ASP A 262 -26.82 -17.77 24.51
N SER A 263 -26.54 -17.86 25.81
CA SER A 263 -27.00 -18.92 26.69
C SER A 263 -28.42 -18.72 27.23
N ALA A 264 -29.08 -17.59 26.94
CA ALA A 264 -30.47 -17.37 27.31
C ALA A 264 -31.39 -18.41 26.64
N LEU A 265 -32.19 -19.12 27.45
CA LEU A 265 -33.16 -20.09 26.96
C LEU A 265 -34.43 -19.37 26.50
N VAL A 266 -34.67 -19.37 25.19
CA VAL A 266 -35.79 -18.68 24.52
C VAL A 266 -36.34 -19.53 23.38
N LYS A 267 -37.50 -19.15 22.83
CA LYS A 267 -38.08 -19.77 21.61
C LYS A 267 -37.89 -18.97 20.33
N SER A 268 -37.39 -17.74 20.46
CA SER A 268 -37.15 -16.81 19.35
C SER A 268 -35.75 -16.27 19.52
N HIS A 269 -34.87 -16.67 18.61
CA HIS A 269 -33.43 -16.47 18.69
C HIS A 269 -33.02 -15.36 17.75
N THR A 270 -32.06 -14.54 18.17
CA THR A 270 -31.42 -13.56 17.29
C THR A 270 -29.96 -13.41 17.66
N ILE A 271 -29.09 -13.53 16.67
CA ILE A 271 -27.64 -13.38 16.82
C ILE A 271 -27.15 -12.44 15.72
N SER A 272 -26.48 -11.36 16.12
CA SER A 272 -25.83 -10.44 15.19
C SER A 272 -24.34 -10.78 15.07
N LEU A 273 -23.93 -11.16 13.86
CA LEU A 273 -22.53 -11.32 13.49
C LEU A 273 -21.97 -9.94 13.09
N ALA A 274 -20.75 -9.65 13.51
CA ALA A 274 -20.05 -8.39 13.24
C ALA A 274 -18.56 -8.65 12.96
N GLY A 275 -17.88 -7.70 12.32
CA GLY A 275 -16.49 -7.87 11.89
C GLY A 275 -16.33 -8.75 10.64
N LEU A 276 -17.41 -8.92 9.87
CA LEU A 276 -17.39 -9.65 8.60
C LEU A 276 -16.61 -8.88 7.53
N GLN A 277 -16.13 -9.59 6.51
CA GLN A 277 -15.45 -9.03 5.34
C GLN A 277 -16.46 -8.61 4.26
N GLU A 278 -16.18 -7.49 3.59
CA GLU A 278 -16.97 -6.93 2.49
C GLU A 278 -16.93 -7.85 1.25
N GLY A 279 -18.07 -8.01 0.56
CA GLY A 279 -18.19 -8.80 -0.67
C GLY A 279 -17.89 -10.31 -0.56
N LYS A 280 -18.12 -10.93 0.60
CA LYS A 280 -17.83 -12.36 0.83
C LYS A 280 -19.09 -13.19 1.07
N THR A 281 -19.09 -14.40 0.53
CA THR A 281 -20.02 -15.46 0.93
C THR A 281 -19.59 -16.02 2.28
N TYR A 282 -20.52 -15.98 3.24
CA TYR A 282 -20.40 -16.59 4.54
C TYR A 282 -21.28 -17.84 4.61
N TYR A 283 -20.71 -18.91 5.14
CA TYR A 283 -21.38 -20.14 5.50
C TYR A 283 -21.69 -20.09 6.99
N PHE A 284 -22.90 -20.49 7.39
CA PHE A 284 -23.29 -20.55 8.79
C PHE A 284 -24.20 -21.74 9.09
N GLN A 285 -24.23 -22.11 10.36
CA GLN A 285 -25.11 -23.14 10.91
C GLN A 285 -25.57 -22.69 12.29
N VAL A 286 -26.88 -22.80 12.55
CA VAL A 286 -27.43 -22.50 13.87
C VAL A 286 -27.53 -23.78 14.70
N LYS A 287 -27.27 -23.66 16.00
CA LYS A 287 -27.43 -24.72 16.98
C LYS A 287 -28.20 -24.19 18.17
N SER A 288 -29.04 -25.04 18.74
CA SER A 288 -29.83 -24.73 19.92
C SER A 288 -29.81 -25.94 20.84
N ALA A 289 -29.55 -25.70 22.12
CA ALA A 289 -29.60 -26.71 23.18
C ALA A 289 -30.66 -26.32 24.20
N ASP A 290 -31.57 -27.24 24.52
CA ASP A 290 -32.59 -27.08 25.56
C ASP A 290 -31.99 -27.09 26.99
N VAL A 291 -32.87 -27.01 28.00
CA VAL A 291 -32.49 -27.10 29.42
C VAL A 291 -31.89 -28.46 29.83
N SER A 292 -32.16 -29.50 29.06
CA SER A 292 -31.64 -30.87 29.24
C SER A 292 -30.32 -31.11 28.49
N ASN A 293 -29.80 -30.09 27.78
CA ASN A 293 -28.67 -30.12 26.85
C ASN A 293 -28.84 -31.04 25.62
N ASN A 294 -30.07 -31.37 25.19
CA ASN A 294 -30.23 -32.00 23.87
C ASN A 294 -29.97 -30.95 22.79
N ILE A 295 -29.02 -31.21 21.90
CA ILE A 295 -28.56 -30.24 20.90
C ILE A 295 -29.19 -30.53 19.55
N ALA A 296 -29.93 -29.57 19.02
CA ALA A 296 -30.29 -29.54 17.60
C ALA A 296 -29.31 -28.68 16.80
N THR A 297 -29.20 -29.00 15.51
CA THR A 297 -28.26 -28.38 14.58
C THR A 297 -28.91 -28.25 13.21
N SER A 298 -28.87 -27.06 12.60
CA SER A 298 -29.43 -26.84 11.26
C SER A 298 -28.56 -27.43 10.15
N ALA A 299 -29.12 -27.51 8.94
CA ALA A 299 -28.29 -27.57 7.74
C ALA A 299 -27.41 -26.30 7.63
N THR A 300 -26.27 -26.44 6.94
CA THR A 300 -25.43 -25.30 6.54
C THR A 300 -26.19 -24.41 5.55
N GLN A 301 -26.16 -23.10 5.78
CA GLN A 301 -26.75 -22.08 4.93
C GLN A 301 -25.70 -21.02 4.59
N THR A 302 -25.99 -20.17 3.61
CA THR A 302 -25.10 -19.07 3.22
C THR A 302 -25.80 -17.72 3.16
N PHE A 303 -25.03 -16.65 3.30
CA PHE A 303 -25.41 -15.29 2.92
C PHE A 303 -24.18 -14.57 2.35
N ASN A 304 -24.40 -13.53 1.55
CA ASN A 304 -23.31 -12.69 1.04
C ASN A 304 -23.35 -11.34 1.76
N THR A 305 -22.22 -10.86 2.28
CA THR A 305 -22.10 -9.46 2.72
C THR A 305 -22.23 -8.53 1.50
N ILE A 306 -22.74 -7.31 1.75
CA ILE A 306 -22.83 -6.29 0.70
C ILE A 306 -21.42 -5.85 0.32
N ASP A 307 -21.22 -5.50 -0.95
CA ASP A 307 -20.01 -4.88 -1.49
C ASP A 307 -20.39 -3.52 -2.12
N GLU A 308 -19.84 -2.45 -1.55
CA GLU A 308 -20.02 -1.07 -2.04
C GLU A 308 -18.69 -0.49 -2.59
N THR A 309 -17.66 -1.32 -2.75
CA THR A 309 -16.33 -0.91 -3.19
C THR A 309 -16.16 -1.06 -4.68
N ALA A 310 -15.73 0.01 -5.37
CA ALA A 310 -15.49 -0.04 -6.82
C ALA A 310 -14.06 -0.52 -7.16
N PRO A 311 -13.88 -1.26 -8.27
CA PRO A 311 -12.60 -1.85 -8.64
C PRO A 311 -11.51 -0.80 -8.91
N VAL A 312 -10.36 -0.94 -8.25
CA VAL A 312 -9.18 -0.10 -8.42
C VAL A 312 -8.50 -0.43 -9.76
N ILE A 313 -8.70 0.45 -10.75
CA ILE A 313 -8.04 0.39 -12.05
C ILE A 313 -6.56 0.79 -11.91
N SER A 314 -5.67 -0.02 -12.48
CA SER A 314 -4.21 0.16 -12.46
C SER A 314 -3.58 -0.25 -13.79
N ASN A 315 -2.28 0.01 -13.96
CA ASN A 315 -1.46 -0.46 -15.10
C ASN A 315 -2.04 -0.16 -16.50
N ILE A 316 -2.63 1.03 -16.69
CA ILE A 316 -3.14 1.46 -18.00
C ILE A 316 -1.96 1.71 -18.95
N VAL A 317 -1.80 0.86 -19.95
CA VAL A 317 -0.73 0.92 -20.96
C VAL A 317 -1.33 0.93 -22.36
N VAL A 318 -0.67 1.66 -23.27
CA VAL A 318 -0.98 1.63 -24.72
C VAL A 318 0.22 1.06 -25.47
N THR A 319 0.00 0.01 -26.27
CA THR A 319 1.01 -0.68 -27.08
C THR A 319 0.52 -0.80 -28.54
N ASN A 320 1.36 -1.34 -29.43
CA ASN A 320 1.01 -1.63 -30.83
C ASN A 320 0.36 -0.43 -31.57
N ILE A 321 0.84 0.78 -31.31
CA ILE A 321 0.32 1.99 -31.95
C ILE A 321 0.76 1.99 -33.42
N THR A 322 -0.21 1.88 -34.32
CA THR A 322 0.01 1.97 -35.76
C THR A 322 -0.56 3.29 -36.30
N LYS A 323 -0.60 3.44 -37.63
CA LYS A 323 -1.29 4.56 -38.30
C LYS A 323 -2.82 4.50 -38.20
N SER A 324 -3.40 3.35 -37.85
CA SER A 324 -4.85 3.12 -37.86
C SER A 324 -5.38 2.30 -36.69
N GLY A 325 -4.55 2.02 -35.68
CA GLY A 325 -4.92 1.25 -34.50
C GLY A 325 -3.97 1.39 -33.32
N ALA A 326 -4.38 0.84 -32.18
CA ALA A 326 -3.59 0.74 -30.95
C ALA A 326 -4.17 -0.38 -30.07
N THR A 327 -3.34 -0.98 -29.20
CA THR A 327 -3.81 -1.90 -28.16
C THR A 327 -3.77 -1.17 -26.82
N VAL A 328 -4.86 -1.20 -26.06
CA VAL A 328 -4.94 -0.62 -24.70
C VAL A 328 -5.18 -1.74 -23.71
N SER A 329 -4.36 -1.82 -22.67
CA SER A 329 -4.52 -2.80 -21.58
C SER A 329 -4.49 -2.15 -20.20
N TRP A 330 -5.15 -2.78 -19.23
CA TRP A 330 -5.15 -2.37 -17.82
C TRP A 330 -5.50 -3.55 -16.90
N SER A 331 -5.35 -3.35 -15.60
CA SER A 331 -5.66 -4.35 -14.57
C SER A 331 -6.55 -3.79 -13.46
N THR A 332 -7.28 -4.66 -12.78
CA THR A 332 -8.09 -4.35 -11.59
C THR A 332 -7.70 -5.24 -10.40
N ASN A 333 -7.88 -4.74 -9.18
CA ASN A 333 -7.68 -5.48 -7.93
C ASN A 333 -8.66 -6.67 -7.75
N GLU A 334 -9.78 -6.66 -8.47
CA GLU A 334 -10.84 -7.65 -8.42
C GLU A 334 -11.47 -7.90 -9.79
N ALA A 335 -12.27 -8.96 -9.90
CA ALA A 335 -12.85 -9.38 -11.18
C ALA A 335 -13.97 -8.41 -11.61
N ALA A 336 -13.70 -7.64 -12.66
CA ALA A 336 -14.60 -6.62 -13.19
C ALA A 336 -14.79 -6.78 -14.70
N THR A 337 -15.82 -6.14 -15.24
CA THR A 337 -15.98 -5.93 -16.69
C THR A 337 -14.94 -4.92 -17.19
N GLY A 338 -14.73 -4.88 -18.50
CA GLY A 338 -13.87 -3.87 -19.13
C GLY A 338 -14.65 -3.01 -20.13
N THR A 339 -14.49 -1.70 -20.09
CA THR A 339 -15.01 -0.77 -21.11
C THR A 339 -14.01 0.34 -21.39
N ILE A 340 -13.79 0.66 -22.66
CA ILE A 340 -12.97 1.79 -23.10
C ILE A 340 -13.82 2.78 -23.88
N ASP A 341 -13.83 4.04 -23.47
CA ASP A 341 -14.33 5.16 -24.26
C ASP A 341 -13.13 5.85 -24.92
N TYR A 342 -13.17 6.14 -26.22
CA TYR A 342 -12.06 6.76 -26.95
C TYR A 342 -12.53 7.68 -28.10
N GLY A 343 -11.71 8.67 -28.48
CA GLY A 343 -11.98 9.58 -29.60
C GLY A 343 -10.99 10.72 -29.71
N LEU A 344 -11.16 11.59 -30.71
CA LEU A 344 -10.26 12.73 -30.98
C LEU A 344 -10.34 13.87 -29.93
N THR A 345 -11.23 13.76 -28.95
CA THR A 345 -11.45 14.76 -27.89
C THR A 345 -11.91 14.04 -26.62
N THR A 346 -11.89 14.74 -25.49
CA THR A 346 -12.41 14.28 -24.19
C THR A 346 -13.94 14.03 -24.15
N ALA A 347 -14.62 14.09 -25.30
CA ALA A 347 -15.99 13.59 -25.47
C ALA A 347 -16.05 12.10 -25.89
N TYR A 348 -14.90 11.49 -26.22
CA TYR A 348 -14.73 10.05 -26.43
C TYR A 348 -15.78 9.37 -27.31
N GLY A 349 -15.98 9.87 -28.54
CA GLY A 349 -17.13 9.51 -29.40
C GLY A 349 -17.29 8.04 -29.83
N ALA A 350 -16.44 7.11 -29.39
CA ALA A 350 -16.59 5.66 -29.58
C ALA A 350 -16.39 4.91 -28.25
N THR A 351 -17.09 3.79 -28.07
CA THR A 351 -16.96 2.92 -26.89
C THR A 351 -16.85 1.46 -27.32
N GLN A 352 -15.99 0.68 -26.67
CA GLN A 352 -15.97 -0.79 -26.71
C GLN A 352 -16.14 -1.35 -25.30
N THR A 353 -16.88 -2.46 -25.15
CA THR A 353 -17.17 -3.10 -23.86
C THR A 353 -16.99 -4.61 -23.96
N SER A 354 -16.44 -5.20 -22.90
CA SER A 354 -16.41 -6.64 -22.61
C SER A 354 -17.11 -6.89 -21.28
N ALA A 355 -18.13 -7.75 -21.29
CA ALA A 355 -18.90 -8.14 -20.11
C ALA A 355 -18.24 -9.29 -19.31
N THR A 356 -17.09 -9.80 -19.76
CA THR A 356 -16.35 -10.84 -19.03
C THR A 356 -15.72 -10.25 -17.77
N LEU A 357 -16.05 -10.83 -16.61
CA LEU A 357 -15.40 -10.49 -15.35
C LEU A 357 -13.97 -11.04 -15.33
N ALA A 358 -12.99 -10.15 -15.28
CA ALA A 358 -11.55 -10.46 -15.26
C ALA A 358 -10.79 -9.42 -14.43
N THR A 359 -9.54 -9.73 -14.05
CA THR A 359 -8.60 -8.79 -13.40
C THR A 359 -7.62 -8.14 -14.38
N SER A 360 -7.66 -8.54 -15.65
CA SER A 360 -6.82 -8.03 -16.73
C SER A 360 -7.66 -7.83 -17.97
N HIS A 361 -7.50 -6.68 -18.61
CA HIS A 361 -8.31 -6.23 -19.75
C HIS A 361 -7.39 -5.78 -20.89
N THR A 362 -7.74 -6.16 -22.11
CA THR A 362 -7.05 -5.77 -23.34
C THR A 362 -8.06 -5.49 -24.42
N PHE A 363 -7.96 -4.32 -25.06
CA PHE A 363 -8.81 -3.88 -26.16
C PHE A 363 -7.96 -3.50 -27.36
N ILE A 364 -8.37 -3.92 -28.55
CA ILE A 364 -7.72 -3.57 -29.82
C ILE A 364 -8.58 -2.50 -30.51
N LEU A 365 -8.05 -1.29 -30.57
CA LEU A 365 -8.64 -0.16 -31.28
C LEU A 365 -8.18 -0.21 -32.73
N SER A 366 -9.13 -0.09 -33.67
CA SER A 366 -8.89 -0.12 -35.11
C SER A 366 -9.73 0.95 -35.83
N GLY A 367 -9.40 1.24 -37.08
CA GLY A 367 -10.08 2.27 -37.87
C GLY A 367 -9.79 3.71 -37.40
N LEU A 368 -8.67 3.92 -36.71
CA LEU A 368 -8.26 5.23 -36.22
C LEU A 368 -7.73 6.12 -37.35
N GLN A 369 -7.85 7.43 -37.19
CA GLN A 369 -7.20 8.41 -38.07
C GLN A 369 -5.70 8.45 -37.80
N SER A 370 -4.88 8.58 -38.84
CA SER A 370 -3.42 8.68 -38.73
C SER A 370 -2.98 10.06 -38.25
N ASN A 371 -1.75 10.16 -37.71
CA ASN A 371 -1.15 11.38 -37.16
C ASN A 371 -2.08 12.17 -36.20
N SER A 372 -2.92 11.47 -35.42
CA SER A 372 -4.02 12.06 -34.67
C SER A 372 -3.92 11.72 -33.18
N THR A 373 -4.12 12.72 -32.33
CA THR A 373 -4.19 12.50 -30.88
C THR A 373 -5.56 11.93 -30.51
N TYR A 374 -5.56 10.75 -29.90
CA TYR A 374 -6.75 10.13 -29.34
C TYR A 374 -6.73 10.25 -27.82
N HIS A 375 -7.80 10.81 -27.29
CA HIS A 375 -8.19 10.75 -25.88
C HIS A 375 -8.92 9.44 -25.62
N PHE A 376 -8.66 8.81 -24.48
CA PHE A 376 -9.39 7.64 -24.02
C PHE A 376 -9.48 7.60 -22.50
N ARG A 377 -10.46 6.87 -22.00
CA ARG A 377 -10.56 6.47 -20.59
C ARG A 377 -11.07 5.04 -20.51
N VAL A 378 -10.68 4.34 -19.46
CA VAL A 378 -11.13 2.98 -19.18
C VAL A 378 -12.06 2.97 -17.98
N LYS A 379 -13.00 2.04 -17.98
CA LYS A 379 -14.04 1.85 -16.97
C LYS A 379 -14.12 0.36 -16.67
N SER A 380 -14.30 0.03 -15.41
CA SER A 380 -14.47 -1.35 -14.96
C SER A 380 -15.57 -1.39 -13.91
N GLN A 381 -16.47 -2.37 -14.04
CA GLN A 381 -17.59 -2.58 -13.12
C GLN A 381 -17.57 -4.02 -12.62
N ASP A 382 -17.56 -4.20 -11.30
CA ASP A 382 -17.57 -5.52 -10.65
C ASP A 382 -18.92 -6.27 -10.81
N ALA A 383 -19.03 -7.44 -10.17
CA ALA A 383 -20.26 -8.21 -10.13
C ALA A 383 -21.39 -7.54 -9.29
N SER A 384 -21.02 -6.69 -8.33
CA SER A 384 -21.90 -5.93 -7.43
C SER A 384 -22.47 -4.66 -8.07
N SER A 385 -22.05 -4.35 -9.31
CA SER A 385 -22.36 -3.16 -10.09
C SER A 385 -21.65 -1.86 -9.66
N ASN A 386 -20.62 -1.89 -8.80
CA ASN A 386 -19.85 -0.69 -8.50
C ASN A 386 -18.92 -0.34 -9.67
N LEU A 387 -18.99 0.91 -10.14
CA LEU A 387 -18.30 1.37 -11.36
C LEU A 387 -17.09 2.25 -11.02
N ALA A 388 -15.91 1.82 -11.47
CA ALA A 388 -14.70 2.64 -11.51
C ALA A 388 -14.48 3.25 -12.90
N THR A 389 -13.77 4.37 -12.95
CA THR A 389 -13.44 5.10 -14.19
C THR A 389 -12.09 5.78 -14.04
N SER A 390 -11.20 5.61 -15.02
CA SER A 390 -9.90 6.27 -15.04
C SER A 390 -10.00 7.77 -15.33
N SER A 391 -8.90 8.50 -15.14
CA SER A 391 -8.71 9.80 -15.77
C SER A 391 -8.68 9.68 -17.30
N ASP A 392 -8.80 10.82 -17.98
CA ASP A 392 -8.42 10.96 -19.38
C ASP A 392 -6.94 10.57 -19.57
N GLN A 393 -6.66 9.84 -20.65
CA GLN A 393 -5.35 9.38 -21.09
C GLN A 393 -5.24 9.61 -22.60
N THR A 394 -4.03 9.81 -23.13
CA THR A 394 -3.86 10.12 -24.55
C THR A 394 -2.78 9.28 -25.22
N PHE A 395 -3.00 8.92 -26.49
CA PHE A 395 -1.96 8.43 -27.38
C PHE A 395 -2.06 9.13 -28.75
N VAL A 396 -1.02 9.01 -29.57
CA VAL A 396 -0.97 9.60 -30.92
C VAL A 396 -0.70 8.51 -31.93
N THR A 397 -1.57 8.34 -32.92
CA THR A 397 -1.38 7.38 -34.01
C THR A 397 -0.21 7.78 -34.90
N LEU A 398 0.46 6.80 -35.51
CA LEU A 398 1.56 7.08 -36.44
C LEU A 398 1.06 7.84 -37.68
N ALA A 399 1.94 8.64 -38.30
CA ALA A 399 1.63 9.31 -39.55
C ALA A 399 1.59 8.31 -40.71
N ASN A 400 0.70 8.54 -41.69
CA ASN A 400 0.76 7.80 -42.94
C ASN A 400 1.84 8.41 -43.86
N LEU A 401 2.96 7.71 -43.99
CA LEU A 401 4.03 8.06 -44.91
C LEU A 401 3.71 7.52 -46.31
N PRO A 402 4.13 8.19 -47.39
CA PRO A 402 4.05 7.62 -48.74
C PRO A 402 4.85 6.30 -48.81
N PRO A 403 4.44 5.35 -49.66
CA PRO A 403 5.07 4.05 -49.74
C PRO A 403 6.51 4.15 -50.30
N THR A 404 7.30 3.13 -50.05
CA THR A 404 8.65 3.00 -50.62
C THR A 404 8.62 2.82 -52.15
N ASN A 405 9.75 3.10 -52.81
CA ASN A 405 9.89 2.85 -54.24
C ASN A 405 9.89 1.34 -54.53
N VAL A 406 9.49 0.96 -55.74
CA VAL A 406 9.66 -0.44 -56.20
C VAL A 406 11.13 -0.85 -56.20
N ALA A 407 11.42 -2.08 -55.77
CA ALA A 407 12.76 -2.64 -55.72
C ALA A 407 13.10 -3.39 -57.03
N GLY A 408 14.38 -3.63 -57.29
CA GLY A 408 14.82 -4.50 -58.39
C GLY A 408 14.37 -4.08 -59.79
N LEU A 409 14.12 -2.79 -60.03
CA LEU A 409 13.66 -2.29 -61.33
C LEU A 409 14.73 -2.56 -62.41
N THR A 410 14.36 -3.41 -63.36
CA THR A 410 15.19 -3.83 -64.50
C THR A 410 14.44 -3.60 -65.82
N ILE A 411 15.19 -3.48 -66.91
CA ILE A 411 14.62 -3.32 -68.25
C ILE A 411 15.37 -4.22 -69.25
N THR A 412 14.63 -4.97 -70.05
CA THR A 412 15.14 -5.86 -71.09
C THR A 412 14.68 -5.36 -72.45
N SER A 413 15.62 -5.17 -73.38
CA SER A 413 15.35 -4.75 -74.75
C SER A 413 15.02 -5.94 -75.67
N GLY A 414 14.02 -5.74 -76.53
CA GLY A 414 13.72 -6.61 -77.67
C GLY A 414 13.41 -5.79 -78.93
N ASP A 415 13.07 -6.48 -80.03
CA ASP A 415 12.66 -5.79 -81.25
C ASP A 415 11.36 -5.01 -80.99
N LYS A 416 11.42 -3.68 -81.16
CA LYS A 416 10.32 -2.72 -80.93
C LYS A 416 9.64 -2.82 -79.56
N THR A 417 10.34 -3.41 -78.59
CA THR A 417 9.81 -3.77 -77.27
C THR A 417 10.78 -3.46 -76.14
N LEU A 418 10.22 -3.09 -74.98
CA LEU A 418 10.93 -2.97 -73.71
C LEU A 418 10.10 -3.66 -72.63
N THR A 419 10.69 -4.63 -71.94
CA THR A 419 10.06 -5.33 -70.81
C THR A 419 10.66 -4.79 -69.53
N LEU A 420 9.85 -4.17 -68.69
CA LEU A 420 10.23 -3.71 -67.35
C LEU A 420 9.80 -4.76 -66.33
N ASN A 421 10.67 -5.09 -65.36
CA ASN A 421 10.34 -5.94 -64.22
C ASN A 421 10.79 -5.26 -62.92
N TRP A 422 10.03 -5.40 -61.83
CA TRP A 422 10.32 -4.84 -60.51
C TRP A 422 9.62 -5.65 -59.41
N THR A 423 9.92 -5.34 -58.15
CA THR A 423 9.23 -5.90 -56.98
C THR A 423 8.47 -4.78 -56.26
N ASN A 424 7.19 -5.01 -55.95
CA ASN A 424 6.36 -4.04 -55.23
C ASN A 424 6.76 -3.96 -53.73
N PRO A 425 6.53 -2.81 -53.06
CA PRO A 425 6.66 -2.70 -51.62
C PRO A 425 5.85 -3.74 -50.84
N ALA A 426 6.42 -4.28 -49.78
CA ALA A 426 5.77 -5.20 -48.84
C ALA A 426 5.11 -4.44 -47.68
N GLU A 427 4.30 -3.42 -48.01
CA GLU A 427 3.61 -2.54 -47.06
C GLU A 427 2.11 -2.84 -47.06
N ASP A 428 1.48 -2.97 -45.89
CA ASP A 428 0.08 -3.41 -45.72
C ASP A 428 -0.95 -2.55 -46.48
N ASP A 429 -0.61 -1.29 -46.76
CA ASP A 429 -1.45 -0.33 -47.47
C ASP A 429 -1.00 -0.03 -48.90
N PHE A 430 -0.09 -0.83 -49.47
CA PHE A 430 0.23 -0.75 -50.89
C PHE A 430 -1.02 -1.04 -51.76
N ALA A 431 -1.42 -0.07 -52.59
CA ALA A 431 -2.60 -0.16 -53.46
C ALA A 431 -2.26 -0.45 -54.92
N GLY A 432 -1.01 -0.23 -55.36
CA GLY A 432 -0.57 -0.49 -56.73
C GLY A 432 0.56 0.44 -57.19
N VAL A 433 0.95 0.30 -58.45
CA VAL A 433 1.91 1.17 -59.13
C VAL A 433 1.27 1.98 -60.26
N ARG A 434 1.93 3.09 -60.60
CA ARG A 434 1.71 3.88 -61.81
C ARG A 434 3.03 4.01 -62.56
N VAL A 435 3.02 3.75 -63.87
CA VAL A 435 4.20 3.84 -64.73
C VAL A 435 3.98 4.92 -65.77
N LEU A 436 4.93 5.86 -65.86
CA LEU A 436 4.97 6.91 -66.87
C LEU A 436 6.11 6.64 -67.85
N ARG A 437 5.89 6.94 -69.15
CA ARG A 437 6.87 6.85 -70.24
C ARG A 437 7.06 8.22 -70.89
N CYS A 438 8.30 8.64 -71.04
CA CYS A 438 8.71 9.94 -71.57
C CYS A 438 9.71 9.79 -72.73
N LEU A 439 9.83 10.81 -73.59
CA LEU A 439 10.72 10.81 -74.76
C LEU A 439 11.96 11.71 -74.60
N SER A 440 11.94 12.68 -73.67
CA SER A 440 12.93 13.76 -73.59
C SER A 440 13.63 13.88 -72.22
N GLY A 441 13.57 12.83 -71.39
CA GLY A 441 14.12 12.80 -70.03
C GLY A 441 13.23 11.97 -69.09
N PHE A 442 13.65 11.79 -67.84
CA PHE A 442 12.85 11.11 -66.82
C PHE A 442 11.62 11.93 -66.39
N PRO A 443 10.50 11.30 -65.97
CA PRO A 443 9.36 12.01 -65.43
C PRO A 443 9.71 12.72 -64.12
N ASN A 444 9.26 13.96 -63.96
CA ASN A 444 9.48 14.78 -62.76
C ASN A 444 8.57 14.40 -61.58
N GLY A 445 7.71 13.39 -61.76
CA GLY A 445 6.81 12.87 -60.73
C GLY A 445 5.67 12.02 -61.30
N PRO A 446 4.80 11.47 -60.43
CA PRO A 446 3.70 10.57 -60.81
C PRO A 446 2.60 11.27 -61.62
N THR A 447 2.60 12.60 -61.70
CA THR A 447 1.61 13.43 -62.40
C THR A 447 2.21 14.26 -63.52
N ASP A 448 3.41 13.94 -64.00
CA ASP A 448 4.07 14.68 -65.08
C ASP A 448 3.26 14.61 -66.39
N SER A 449 2.75 15.76 -66.83
CA SER A 449 1.92 15.90 -68.04
C SER A 449 2.70 15.83 -69.34
N SER A 450 4.04 15.87 -69.32
CA SER A 450 4.89 15.68 -70.50
C SER A 450 5.08 14.21 -70.87
N CYS A 451 4.64 13.29 -70.01
CA CYS A 451 4.82 11.85 -70.14
C CYS A 451 3.48 11.12 -70.31
N VAL A 452 3.50 10.00 -71.02
CA VAL A 452 2.34 9.14 -71.21
C VAL A 452 2.23 8.16 -70.05
N VAL A 453 1.07 8.08 -69.40
CA VAL A 453 0.78 7.04 -68.41
C VAL A 453 0.58 5.71 -69.15
N VAL A 454 1.44 4.73 -68.90
CA VAL A 454 1.45 3.43 -69.59
C VAL A 454 0.98 2.28 -68.70
N LEU A 455 0.92 2.50 -67.38
CA LEU A 455 0.25 1.64 -66.40
C LEU A 455 -0.26 2.52 -65.25
N ASN A 456 -1.43 2.21 -64.67
CA ASN A 456 -2.01 3.00 -63.57
C ASN A 456 -2.86 2.12 -62.66
N ASN A 457 -2.77 2.34 -61.34
CA ASN A 457 -3.50 1.58 -60.31
C ASN A 457 -3.46 0.04 -60.54
N SER A 458 -2.29 -0.51 -60.87
CA SER A 458 -2.11 -1.96 -61.08
C SER A 458 -1.13 -2.55 -60.06
N THR A 459 -1.36 -3.77 -59.62
CA THR A 459 -0.43 -4.53 -58.75
C THR A 459 0.57 -5.38 -59.54
N SER A 460 0.58 -5.31 -60.88
CA SER A 460 1.57 -5.99 -61.72
C SER A 460 3.01 -5.62 -61.32
N GLN A 461 3.90 -6.60 -61.44
CA GLN A 461 5.35 -6.49 -61.22
C GLN A 461 6.16 -6.51 -62.53
N THR A 462 5.47 -6.51 -63.67
CA THR A 462 6.04 -6.50 -65.01
C THR A 462 5.19 -5.65 -65.95
N LEU A 463 5.83 -5.01 -66.93
CA LEU A 463 5.17 -4.27 -68.01
C LEU A 463 5.95 -4.44 -69.31
N VAL A 464 5.31 -5.04 -70.32
CA VAL A 464 5.82 -5.06 -71.68
C VAL A 464 5.28 -3.84 -72.43
N GLN A 465 6.18 -2.99 -72.93
CA GLN A 465 5.86 -1.91 -73.84
C GLN A 465 6.16 -2.34 -75.28
N THR A 466 5.18 -2.16 -76.16
CA THR A 466 5.22 -2.56 -77.57
C THR A 466 5.08 -1.35 -78.49
N ASN A 467 5.27 -1.54 -79.80
CA ASN A 467 5.22 -0.48 -80.82
C ASN A 467 6.24 0.66 -80.59
N LEU A 468 7.40 0.33 -80.00
CA LEU A 468 8.48 1.27 -79.79
C LEU A 468 9.40 1.33 -81.03
N THR A 469 10.12 2.43 -81.21
CA THR A 469 11.08 2.58 -82.30
C THR A 469 12.46 2.12 -81.86
N ASN A 470 13.07 1.17 -82.58
CA ASN A 470 14.43 0.71 -82.29
C ASN A 470 15.44 1.87 -82.29
N LYS A 471 16.47 1.78 -81.45
CA LYS A 471 17.50 2.81 -81.22
C LYS A 471 16.98 4.16 -80.70
N THR A 472 15.69 4.27 -80.35
CA THR A 472 15.12 5.46 -79.69
C THR A 472 15.12 5.25 -78.18
N ALA A 473 15.60 6.24 -77.42
CA ALA A 473 15.59 6.20 -75.96
C ALA A 473 14.17 6.45 -75.42
N TYR A 474 13.75 5.60 -74.49
CA TYR A 474 12.53 5.79 -73.70
C TYR A 474 12.89 5.80 -72.23
N TYR A 475 12.36 6.79 -71.51
CA TYR A 475 12.56 6.97 -70.08
C TYR A 475 11.30 6.59 -69.34
N PHE A 476 11.44 5.88 -68.24
CA PHE A 476 10.35 5.37 -67.41
C PHE A 476 10.50 5.79 -65.96
N GLY A 477 9.37 6.02 -65.30
CA GLY A 477 9.29 6.10 -63.84
C GLY A 477 8.18 5.20 -63.33
N VAL A 478 8.50 4.33 -62.37
CA VAL A 478 7.57 3.42 -61.68
C VAL A 478 7.34 3.95 -60.27
N PHE A 479 6.13 4.43 -60.01
CA PHE A 479 5.73 5.06 -58.75
C PHE A 479 4.77 4.13 -58.01
N ALA A 480 5.20 3.60 -56.86
CA ALA A 480 4.29 2.89 -55.96
C ALA A 480 3.31 3.88 -55.32
N LYS A 481 2.13 3.37 -54.93
CA LYS A 481 1.00 4.15 -54.43
C LYS A 481 0.31 3.39 -53.29
N ASP A 482 -0.04 4.10 -52.23
CA ASP A 482 -0.79 3.55 -51.10
C ASP A 482 -2.31 3.70 -51.24
N THR A 483 -3.06 3.14 -50.29
CA THR A 483 -4.52 3.28 -50.20
C THR A 483 -4.98 4.71 -49.93
N ALA A 484 -4.16 5.54 -49.26
CA ALA A 484 -4.39 6.99 -49.09
C ALA A 484 -4.13 7.81 -50.38
N SER A 485 -3.70 7.15 -51.46
CA SER A 485 -3.31 7.74 -52.73
C SER A 485 -2.09 8.68 -52.70
N GLN A 486 -1.22 8.50 -51.71
CA GLN A 486 0.13 9.04 -51.69
C GLN A 486 1.02 8.19 -52.61
N PHE A 487 1.97 8.84 -53.30
CA PHE A 487 2.90 8.18 -54.21
C PHE A 487 4.33 8.21 -53.66
N ALA A 488 5.07 7.14 -53.91
CA ALA A 488 6.52 7.09 -53.73
C ALA A 488 7.24 8.09 -54.66
N SER A 489 8.52 8.38 -54.41
CA SER A 489 9.30 9.31 -55.24
C SER A 489 9.53 8.84 -56.67
N GLY A 490 9.39 7.52 -56.91
CA GLY A 490 9.55 6.85 -58.20
C GLY A 490 10.91 6.17 -58.36
N ALA A 491 10.90 4.95 -58.86
CA ALA A 491 12.10 4.29 -59.40
C ALA A 491 12.22 4.61 -60.90
N LEU A 492 13.40 5.05 -61.34
CA LEU A 492 13.63 5.57 -62.69
C LEU A 492 14.52 4.62 -63.50
N ILE A 493 14.15 4.34 -64.75
CA ILE A 493 14.96 3.51 -65.67
C ILE A 493 14.75 3.92 -67.13
N SER A 494 15.76 3.75 -67.98
CA SER A 494 15.69 4.06 -69.41
C SER A 494 16.22 2.93 -70.27
N GLY A 495 15.63 2.72 -71.45
CA GLY A 495 16.07 1.68 -72.39
C GLY A 495 15.90 2.10 -73.84
N GLN A 496 16.61 1.40 -74.73
CA GLN A 496 16.49 1.51 -76.19
C GLN A 496 16.11 0.13 -76.76
N PRO A 497 15.00 0.00 -77.49
CA PRO A 497 14.67 -1.25 -78.19
C PRO A 497 15.70 -1.53 -79.29
N SER A 498 15.99 -2.81 -79.55
CA SER A 498 16.98 -3.23 -80.53
C SER A 498 16.53 -4.51 -81.22
N ALA A 499 16.57 -4.53 -82.56
CA ALA A 499 16.43 -5.77 -83.30
C ALA A 499 17.62 -6.71 -82.98
N PRO A 500 17.41 -8.03 -82.91
CA PRO A 500 18.49 -8.99 -82.69
C PRO A 500 19.50 -8.93 -83.84
N GLU A 501 20.78 -8.96 -83.48
CA GLU A 501 21.90 -9.08 -84.42
C GLU A 501 22.03 -10.55 -84.86
N ILE A 502 22.25 -10.78 -86.16
CA ILE A 502 22.34 -12.13 -86.74
C ILE A 502 23.82 -12.54 -86.78
N GLU A 503 24.25 -13.36 -85.82
CA GLU A 503 25.55 -14.04 -85.89
C GLU A 503 25.47 -15.33 -86.74
N VAL A 504 26.59 -15.68 -87.40
CA VAL A 504 26.71 -16.84 -88.28
C VAL A 504 27.94 -17.67 -87.87
N LEU A 505 27.75 -19.00 -87.80
CA LEU A 505 28.59 -20.06 -87.19
C LEU A 505 30.12 -20.06 -87.45
N SER A 506 30.86 -20.60 -86.47
CA SER A 506 31.82 -21.72 -86.65
C SER A 506 32.09 -22.48 -85.33
N VAL A 507 32.45 -23.77 -85.40
CA VAL A 507 32.73 -24.66 -84.24
C VAL A 507 33.99 -25.49 -84.51
N CYS A 508 34.71 -25.90 -83.45
CA CYS A 508 35.83 -26.85 -83.51
C CYS A 508 35.74 -27.81 -82.31
N GLY A 509 36.14 -29.09 -82.48
CA GLY A 509 36.26 -30.07 -81.38
C GLY A 509 35.44 -31.36 -81.49
N ASP A 510 35.02 -31.77 -82.69
CA ASP A 510 34.06 -32.85 -82.96
C ASP A 510 34.67 -34.22 -83.33
N GLN A 511 35.99 -34.38 -83.18
CA GLN A 511 36.74 -35.60 -83.49
C GLN A 511 36.80 -36.00 -84.99
N VAL A 512 36.52 -35.10 -85.96
CA VAL A 512 36.75 -35.38 -87.41
C VAL A 512 37.25 -34.14 -88.19
N CYS A 513 38.46 -34.21 -88.76
CA CYS A 513 39.12 -33.07 -89.42
C CYS A 513 38.63 -32.75 -90.85
N SER A 514 38.73 -31.49 -91.31
CA SER A 514 38.41 -31.09 -92.70
C SER A 514 39.19 -29.88 -93.28
N ALA A 515 39.10 -29.69 -94.61
CA ALA A 515 40.16 -29.19 -95.48
C ALA A 515 40.54 -27.68 -95.46
N THR A 516 40.18 -26.92 -94.43
CA THR A 516 40.86 -25.64 -94.09
C THR A 516 41.79 -25.76 -92.88
N GLU A 517 41.77 -26.90 -92.20
CA GLU A 517 42.74 -27.27 -91.18
C GLU A 517 44.02 -27.72 -91.86
N SER A 518 45.12 -27.01 -91.57
CA SER A 518 46.46 -27.37 -92.05
C SER A 518 47.38 -27.65 -90.86
N ALA A 519 48.39 -28.49 -91.08
CA ALA A 519 49.10 -29.26 -90.04
C ALA A 519 50.05 -28.45 -89.12
N SER A 520 49.66 -27.23 -88.74
CA SER A 520 50.35 -26.35 -87.79
C SER A 520 49.42 -25.71 -86.74
N SER A 521 48.11 -26.03 -86.74
CA SER A 521 47.14 -25.46 -85.79
C SER A 521 46.45 -26.47 -84.84
N CYS A 522 46.57 -27.78 -85.06
CA CYS A 522 46.03 -28.84 -84.18
C CYS A 522 47.03 -29.99 -84.01
N SER A 523 47.69 -30.09 -82.85
CA SER A 523 48.68 -31.16 -82.57
C SER A 523 48.82 -31.47 -81.06
N ALA A 524 47.71 -31.47 -80.32
CA ALA A 524 47.70 -31.61 -78.85
C ALA A 524 46.84 -32.77 -78.32
N ASP A 525 46.55 -33.77 -79.15
CA ASP A 525 46.33 -35.12 -78.64
C ASP A 525 47.66 -35.69 -78.11
N CYS A 526 47.63 -36.28 -76.91
CA CYS A 526 48.66 -37.14 -76.28
C CYS A 526 49.86 -36.52 -75.49
N SER A 527 49.64 -36.34 -74.17
CA SER A 527 50.45 -36.91 -73.05
C SER A 527 51.81 -36.34 -72.56
N ALA A 528 51.88 -36.22 -71.21
CA ALA A 528 53.02 -36.38 -70.27
C ALA A 528 53.74 -35.13 -69.64
N PRO A 529 54.26 -35.21 -68.38
CA PRO A 529 54.55 -34.06 -67.47
C PRO A 529 56.07 -33.89 -67.11
N PRO A 530 56.54 -33.13 -66.08
CA PRO A 530 55.94 -32.11 -65.18
C PRO A 530 56.74 -30.77 -64.99
N ALA A 531 56.17 -29.72 -64.33
CA ALA A 531 56.78 -28.89 -63.24
C ALA A 531 56.17 -27.47 -62.95
N VAL A 532 55.65 -27.27 -61.72
CA VAL A 532 55.81 -26.12 -60.76
C VAL A 532 55.58 -24.63 -61.14
N GLN A 533 54.46 -24.04 -60.62
CA GLN A 533 54.20 -22.75 -59.87
C GLN A 533 54.90 -21.39 -60.19
N PRO A 534 54.47 -20.18 -59.68
CA PRO A 534 53.46 -19.84 -58.62
C PRO A 534 52.48 -18.63 -58.88
N GLY A 535 51.55 -18.33 -57.94
CA GLY A 535 50.95 -16.97 -57.75
C GLY A 535 49.44 -16.85 -57.38
N GLN A 536 49.12 -16.19 -56.25
CA GLN A 536 47.77 -15.93 -55.63
C GLN A 536 47.26 -14.47 -55.86
N PRO A 537 46.15 -13.90 -55.27
CA PRO A 537 45.21 -14.32 -54.18
C PRO A 537 43.68 -14.12 -54.49
N GLY A 538 42.68 -14.34 -53.61
CA GLY A 538 42.63 -14.92 -52.25
C GLY A 538 41.21 -14.89 -51.60
N SER A 539 41.00 -15.67 -50.54
CA SER A 539 39.78 -15.81 -49.70
C SER A 539 40.14 -15.68 -48.20
N VAL A 540 39.15 -15.56 -47.29
CA VAL A 540 39.34 -15.18 -45.87
C VAL A 540 38.66 -16.18 -44.92
N CYS A 541 39.26 -16.45 -43.75
CA CYS A 541 38.90 -17.54 -42.82
C CYS A 541 38.30 -17.07 -41.48
N GLY A 542 37.62 -17.97 -40.76
CA GLY A 542 37.32 -17.84 -39.32
C GLY A 542 35.85 -17.62 -38.94
N ASP A 543 34.91 -18.32 -39.58
CA ASP A 543 33.46 -18.25 -39.29
C ASP A 543 32.88 -19.51 -38.65
N ASN A 544 33.72 -20.49 -38.26
CA ASN A 544 33.35 -21.80 -37.71
C ASN A 544 32.52 -22.70 -38.64
N VAL A 545 32.47 -22.45 -39.97
CA VAL A 545 31.74 -23.30 -40.93
C VAL A 545 32.62 -23.69 -42.12
N CYS A 546 33.21 -24.89 -42.07
CA CYS A 546 34.06 -25.40 -43.15
C CYS A 546 33.26 -25.64 -44.45
N THR A 547 33.42 -24.78 -45.47
CA THR A 547 32.74 -24.89 -46.78
C THR A 547 33.62 -25.54 -47.86
N ALA A 548 33.02 -25.97 -48.98
CA ALA A 548 33.71 -26.76 -50.01
C ALA A 548 34.98 -26.15 -50.67
N PRO A 549 35.20 -24.81 -50.72
CA PRO A 549 36.47 -24.22 -51.13
C PRO A 549 37.56 -24.17 -50.04
N GLU A 550 37.22 -24.49 -48.79
CA GLU A 550 38.10 -24.33 -47.64
C GLU A 550 38.73 -25.66 -47.24
N THR A 551 40.02 -25.63 -46.93
CA THR A 551 40.79 -26.82 -46.54
C THR A 551 41.63 -26.52 -45.32
N ALA A 552 42.01 -27.55 -44.57
CA ALA A 552 42.78 -27.45 -43.32
C ALA A 552 44.11 -26.66 -43.44
N THR A 553 44.60 -26.46 -44.65
CA THR A 553 45.84 -25.71 -44.95
C THR A 553 45.59 -24.26 -45.40
N SER A 554 44.37 -23.90 -45.80
CA SER A 554 43.98 -22.52 -46.14
C SER A 554 43.31 -21.82 -44.96
N CYS A 555 42.45 -22.53 -44.21
CA CYS A 555 41.76 -22.05 -43.01
C CYS A 555 41.88 -23.11 -41.90
N SER A 556 42.96 -23.06 -41.12
CA SER A 556 43.31 -24.10 -40.15
C SER A 556 42.56 -24.02 -38.80
N ALA A 557 41.84 -22.93 -38.55
CA ALA A 557 41.01 -22.76 -37.36
C ALA A 557 39.73 -23.61 -37.41
N ASP A 558 39.15 -23.76 -38.60
CA ASP A 558 37.80 -24.30 -38.79
C ASP A 558 37.78 -25.82 -39.08
N CYS A 559 38.91 -26.44 -39.44
CA CYS A 559 38.93 -27.83 -39.99
C CYS A 559 40.19 -28.70 -39.64
N ALA A 560 40.52 -28.99 -38.36
CA ALA A 560 41.68 -29.86 -38.00
C ALA A 560 41.44 -30.87 -36.85
N VAL A 561 42.02 -32.08 -36.93
CA VAL A 561 41.74 -33.23 -36.02
C VAL A 561 42.99 -34.11 -35.69
N GLN A 562 43.25 -34.31 -34.39
CA GLN A 562 43.89 -35.45 -33.66
C GLN A 562 45.42 -35.69 -33.40
N THR A 563 45.68 -36.00 -32.11
CA THR A 563 46.62 -37.00 -31.47
C THR A 563 48.15 -36.78 -31.32
N THR A 564 48.65 -36.82 -30.06
CA THR A 564 49.56 -37.86 -29.45
C THR A 564 50.27 -37.42 -28.13
N GLN A 565 50.51 -38.37 -27.21
CA GLN A 565 51.40 -38.34 -26.01
C GLN A 565 52.88 -38.71 -26.42
N PRO A 566 53.96 -38.73 -25.57
CA PRO A 566 54.03 -39.03 -24.11
C PRO A 566 55.13 -38.34 -23.23
N GLY A 567 55.11 -38.55 -21.90
CA GLY A 567 56.20 -38.20 -20.95
C GLY A 567 55.94 -38.67 -19.49
N VAL A 568 56.77 -39.56 -18.95
CA VAL A 568 56.52 -40.47 -17.79
C VAL A 568 56.92 -39.88 -16.38
N PRO A 569 56.68 -40.57 -15.23
CA PRO A 569 55.74 -40.20 -14.14
C PRO A 569 56.53 -39.67 -12.90
N PRO A 570 56.39 -40.05 -11.59
CA PRO A 570 55.61 -41.07 -10.81
C PRO A 570 54.40 -40.45 -10.05
N SER A 571 53.74 -41.04 -9.02
CA SER A 571 53.16 -42.38 -8.73
C SER A 571 52.55 -42.36 -7.29
N THR A 572 51.27 -42.74 -7.10
CA THR A 572 50.82 -43.91 -6.29
C THR A 572 49.30 -43.90 -5.98
N THR A 573 48.55 -44.86 -6.57
CA THR A 573 47.43 -45.70 -6.01
C THR A 573 46.38 -45.09 -5.05
N VAL A 574 45.04 -45.27 -5.17
CA VAL A 574 44.12 -46.38 -5.55
C VAL A 574 42.78 -45.74 -6.07
N GLY A 575 41.81 -46.33 -6.81
CA GLY A 575 41.57 -47.67 -7.39
C GLY A 575 40.10 -48.16 -7.16
N SER A 576 39.60 -49.12 -7.99
CA SER A 576 38.19 -49.63 -8.12
C SER A 576 37.21 -48.75 -8.95
N SER A 577 36.18 -49.25 -9.65
CA SER A 577 35.85 -50.59 -10.23
C SER A 577 34.68 -50.48 -11.23
N CYS A 578 34.66 -51.28 -12.30
CA CYS A 578 33.51 -51.40 -13.23
C CYS A 578 32.31 -52.12 -12.57
N GLY A 579 31.08 -51.68 -12.86
CA GLY A 579 29.83 -52.34 -12.44
C GLY A 579 28.92 -51.56 -11.48
N ASN A 580 28.95 -50.22 -11.50
CA ASN A 580 28.16 -49.35 -10.60
C ASN A 580 26.80 -48.86 -11.17
N GLY A 581 26.51 -49.10 -12.46
CA GLY A 581 25.20 -48.80 -13.07
C GLY A 581 24.91 -47.31 -13.32
N ILE A 582 25.95 -46.48 -13.47
CA ILE A 582 25.84 -45.04 -13.78
C ILE A 582 26.86 -44.71 -14.87
N CYS A 583 26.41 -44.19 -16.02
CA CYS A 583 27.30 -43.59 -17.03
C CYS A 583 27.79 -42.21 -16.53
N ASP A 584 29.11 -42.00 -16.53
CA ASP A 584 29.73 -40.68 -16.30
C ASP A 584 30.27 -40.10 -17.62
N GLN A 585 30.58 -38.81 -17.66
CA GLN A 585 30.87 -38.01 -18.87
C GLN A 585 32.20 -38.36 -19.57
N SER A 586 32.85 -39.47 -19.22
CA SER A 586 34.01 -40.04 -19.92
C SER A 586 33.68 -41.32 -20.72
N GLU A 587 32.43 -41.78 -20.75
CA GLU A 587 32.01 -42.99 -21.46
C GLU A 587 31.25 -42.67 -22.75
N SER A 588 31.68 -43.23 -23.88
CA SER A 588 31.05 -43.03 -25.19
C SER A 588 30.45 -44.31 -25.78
N THR A 589 29.44 -44.14 -26.63
CA THR A 589 28.43 -45.14 -27.02
C THR A 589 28.92 -46.31 -27.89
N PHE A 590 30.24 -46.59 -27.96
CA PHE A 590 30.80 -47.60 -28.86
C PHE A 590 31.38 -48.85 -28.16
N ILE A 591 31.45 -48.92 -26.82
CA ILE A 591 32.11 -50.05 -26.11
C ILE A 591 31.21 -50.81 -25.10
N CYS A 592 29.98 -50.35 -24.82
CA CYS A 592 29.05 -51.08 -23.93
C CYS A 592 27.89 -51.76 -24.68
N SER A 593 28.12 -52.97 -25.21
CA SER A 593 27.09 -53.81 -25.83
C SER A 593 26.42 -54.83 -24.88
N SER A 594 26.73 -54.79 -23.58
CA SER A 594 26.22 -55.75 -22.57
C SER A 594 25.12 -55.21 -21.66
N ASP A 595 25.00 -53.89 -21.47
CA ASP A 595 24.28 -53.32 -20.32
C ASP A 595 22.89 -52.75 -20.65
N CYS A 596 22.50 -52.75 -21.93
CA CYS A 596 21.13 -52.42 -22.36
C CYS A 596 20.50 -53.59 -23.13
N LYS A 597 19.66 -54.38 -22.45
CA LYS A 597 18.75 -55.30 -23.14
C LYS A 597 17.64 -54.52 -23.85
N THR A 598 17.67 -54.52 -25.17
CA THR A 598 16.55 -54.09 -26.00
C THR A 598 15.34 -54.99 -25.77
N VAL A 599 14.34 -54.50 -25.02
CA VAL A 599 13.00 -55.06 -25.06
C VAL A 599 12.26 -54.38 -26.21
N GLU A 600 11.95 -55.14 -27.24
CA GLU A 600 11.15 -54.74 -28.39
C GLU A 600 9.68 -54.51 -27.97
N PRO A 601 9.11 -53.29 -28.10
CA PRO A 601 7.71 -53.06 -27.80
C PRO A 601 6.85 -53.03 -29.07
N THR A 602 5.86 -53.90 -29.09
CA THR A 602 4.72 -53.89 -30.02
C THR A 602 4.00 -52.55 -30.11
N ALA A 603 3.68 -52.15 -31.36
CA ALA A 603 2.58 -51.26 -31.80
C ALA A 603 2.41 -49.85 -31.16
N PRO A 604 2.09 -48.81 -31.95
CA PRO A 604 2.02 -47.44 -31.46
C PRO A 604 0.78 -47.18 -30.58
N GLY A 605 1.01 -47.06 -29.26
CA GLY A 605 0.06 -46.43 -28.36
C GLY A 605 0.07 -44.91 -28.56
N SER A 606 -1.02 -44.36 -29.12
CA SER A 606 -1.16 -42.92 -29.35
C SER A 606 -1.47 -42.17 -28.04
N GLY A 607 -0.52 -41.39 -27.53
CA GLY A 607 -0.76 -40.53 -26.37
C GLY A 607 0.46 -39.69 -25.99
N ALA A 608 0.62 -38.53 -26.62
CA ALA A 608 1.48 -37.49 -26.06
C ALA A 608 0.91 -37.08 -24.69
N GLY A 609 1.74 -37.13 -23.64
CA GLY A 609 1.28 -36.93 -22.26
C GLY A 609 0.62 -35.58 -22.02
N THR A 610 -0.22 -35.49 -21.00
CA THR A 610 -0.97 -34.26 -20.66
C THR A 610 -0.15 -33.16 -20.00
N LEU A 611 1.13 -33.39 -19.67
CA LEU A 611 2.03 -32.46 -18.96
C LEU A 611 1.77 -30.98 -19.25
N THR A 612 1.51 -30.21 -18.21
CA THR A 612 1.49 -28.75 -18.17
C THR A 612 2.57 -28.26 -17.20
N PHE A 613 2.88 -26.96 -17.18
CA PHE A 613 3.82 -26.44 -16.18
C PHE A 613 3.26 -26.51 -14.75
N ALA A 614 1.94 -26.60 -14.57
CA ALA A 614 1.32 -26.76 -13.24
C ALA A 614 1.61 -28.14 -12.61
N ASP A 615 1.95 -29.14 -13.42
CA ASP A 615 2.35 -30.47 -12.95
C ASP A 615 3.82 -30.52 -12.50
N VAL A 616 4.62 -29.49 -12.83
CA VAL A 616 6.04 -29.39 -12.44
C VAL A 616 6.13 -28.93 -10.98
N GLN A 617 6.55 -29.83 -10.11
CA GLN A 617 6.78 -29.55 -8.70
C GLN A 617 8.12 -28.83 -8.52
N ILE A 618 8.08 -27.64 -7.93
CA ILE A 618 9.25 -26.81 -7.63
C ILE A 618 9.29 -26.64 -6.12
N THR A 619 10.30 -27.21 -5.47
CA THR A 619 10.43 -27.20 -4.01
C THR A 619 11.73 -26.56 -3.55
N VAL A 620 11.67 -25.81 -2.46
CA VAL A 620 12.81 -25.18 -1.77
C VAL A 620 12.77 -25.54 -0.29
N GLY A 621 13.76 -25.09 0.49
CA GLY A 621 13.85 -25.42 1.92
C GLY A 621 13.93 -26.94 2.14
N ILE A 622 15.03 -27.54 1.66
CA ILE A 622 15.28 -29.00 1.68
C ILE A 622 14.14 -29.87 1.10
N GLY A 623 13.39 -29.33 0.13
CA GLY A 623 12.32 -30.04 -0.58
C GLY A 623 10.96 -30.01 0.11
N THR A 624 10.78 -29.18 1.15
CA THR A 624 9.55 -29.13 1.96
C THR A 624 8.60 -27.99 1.58
N ILE A 625 9.11 -26.89 1.04
CA ILE A 625 8.32 -25.71 0.64
C ILE A 625 8.06 -25.79 -0.86
N GLN A 626 6.86 -26.19 -1.25
CA GLN A 626 6.41 -26.13 -2.64
C GLN A 626 6.14 -24.67 -3.04
N LEU A 627 6.85 -24.20 -4.06
CA LEU A 627 6.61 -22.90 -4.68
C LEU A 627 5.43 -22.98 -5.66
N SER A 628 4.71 -21.87 -5.79
CA SER A 628 3.57 -21.73 -6.71
C SER A 628 3.68 -20.45 -7.54
N SER A 629 3.11 -20.48 -8.74
CA SER A 629 3.13 -19.33 -9.66
C SER A 629 2.22 -18.23 -9.15
N THR A 630 2.78 -17.04 -8.94
CA THR A 630 2.05 -15.84 -8.55
C THR A 630 2.15 -14.84 -9.70
N ASN A 631 1.01 -14.46 -10.29
CA ASN A 631 0.96 -13.54 -11.44
C ASN A 631 1.77 -13.99 -12.69
N GLY A 632 1.92 -15.30 -12.90
CA GLY A 632 2.53 -15.88 -14.11
C GLY A 632 4.03 -16.13 -14.04
N TYR A 633 4.66 -15.93 -12.88
CA TYR A 633 6.04 -16.29 -12.59
C TYR A 633 6.18 -16.83 -11.16
N ILE A 634 7.30 -17.47 -10.87
CA ILE A 634 7.63 -17.99 -9.54
C ILE A 634 8.78 -17.14 -8.97
N GLU A 635 8.62 -16.60 -7.77
CA GLU A 635 9.67 -15.79 -7.12
C GLU A 635 10.66 -16.70 -6.37
N VAL A 636 11.96 -16.42 -6.51
CA VAL A 636 13.04 -17.18 -5.85
C VAL A 636 14.16 -16.27 -5.35
N LEU A 637 14.82 -16.68 -4.27
CA LEU A 637 16.01 -16.03 -3.73
C LEU A 637 17.27 -16.47 -4.51
N PRO A 638 18.26 -15.58 -4.76
CA PRO A 638 19.44 -15.89 -5.56
C PRO A 638 20.33 -16.96 -4.91
N ARG A 639 20.96 -17.80 -5.75
CA ARG A 639 21.87 -18.90 -5.33
C ARG A 639 21.30 -19.87 -4.30
N THR A 640 19.98 -20.03 -4.22
CA THR A 640 19.35 -21.02 -3.34
C THR A 640 19.18 -22.39 -4.02
N PRO A 641 19.32 -23.50 -3.27
CA PRO A 641 19.06 -24.84 -3.78
C PRO A 641 17.56 -25.09 -3.90
N MET A 642 17.16 -25.71 -5.01
CA MET A 642 15.79 -25.93 -5.43
C MET A 642 15.68 -27.31 -6.08
N LEU A 643 14.72 -28.11 -5.65
CA LEU A 643 14.46 -29.45 -6.18
C LEU A 643 13.25 -29.39 -7.14
N ILE A 644 13.48 -29.79 -8.38
CA ILE A 644 12.48 -29.86 -9.44
C ILE A 644 12.04 -31.31 -9.61
N ARG A 645 10.73 -31.55 -9.71
CA ARG A 645 10.12 -32.87 -9.93
C ARG A 645 9.04 -32.82 -11.00
N VAL A 646 9.04 -33.80 -11.90
CA VAL A 646 8.08 -33.95 -12.99
C VAL A 646 7.41 -35.33 -12.88
N PRO A 647 6.09 -35.43 -12.60
CA PRO A 647 5.40 -36.70 -12.43
C PRO A 647 5.37 -37.53 -13.72
N ALA A 648 5.90 -38.75 -13.68
CA ALA A 648 6.07 -39.59 -14.89
C ALA A 648 4.73 -40.00 -15.53
N ASN A 649 3.66 -40.10 -14.75
CA ASN A 649 2.30 -40.36 -15.24
C ASN A 649 1.74 -39.25 -16.16
N THR A 650 2.26 -38.02 -16.07
CA THR A 650 1.83 -36.90 -16.94
C THR A 650 2.54 -36.89 -18.29
N LEU A 651 3.62 -37.66 -18.45
CA LEU A 651 4.48 -37.67 -19.63
C LEU A 651 3.97 -38.59 -20.74
N GLY A 652 3.14 -39.57 -20.44
CA GLY A 652 2.74 -40.61 -21.41
C GLY A 652 3.81 -41.70 -21.56
N THR A 653 3.73 -42.48 -22.63
CA THR A 653 4.64 -43.61 -22.89
C THR A 653 5.76 -43.25 -23.87
N GLY A 654 6.92 -43.92 -23.74
CA GLY A 654 8.04 -43.74 -24.66
C GLY A 654 8.86 -42.46 -24.45
N VAL A 655 9.03 -42.02 -23.20
CA VAL A 655 9.97 -40.93 -22.84
C VAL A 655 11.41 -41.44 -22.98
N ASP A 656 12.24 -40.70 -23.72
CA ASP A 656 13.68 -40.94 -23.85
C ASP A 656 14.44 -40.21 -22.73
N ARG A 657 14.23 -38.88 -22.61
CA ARG A 657 14.80 -38.05 -21.54
C ARG A 657 13.95 -36.82 -21.22
N VAL A 658 14.14 -36.30 -20.01
CA VAL A 658 13.53 -35.05 -19.54
C VAL A 658 14.65 -34.08 -19.17
N THR A 659 14.62 -32.89 -19.76
CA THR A 659 15.64 -31.85 -19.60
C THR A 659 14.97 -30.55 -19.14
N LEU A 660 15.58 -29.84 -18.21
CA LEU A 660 15.12 -28.55 -17.69
C LEU A 660 16.15 -27.48 -18.06
N ALA A 661 15.73 -26.45 -18.78
CA ALA A 661 16.51 -25.24 -18.99
C ALA A 661 16.06 -24.13 -18.04
N ILE A 662 17.00 -23.40 -17.45
CA ILE A 662 16.78 -22.17 -16.69
C ILE A 662 17.73 -21.10 -17.24
N GLY A 663 17.20 -20.14 -17.99
CA GLY A 663 18.02 -19.16 -18.70
C GLY A 663 18.96 -19.84 -19.70
N ALA A 664 20.27 -19.83 -19.41
CA ALA A 664 21.31 -20.50 -20.21
C ALA A 664 21.73 -21.88 -19.66
N ASP A 665 21.36 -22.20 -18.42
CA ASP A 665 21.75 -23.45 -17.75
C ASP A 665 20.77 -24.58 -18.11
N SER A 666 21.27 -25.81 -18.20
CA SER A 666 20.49 -27.00 -18.59
C SER A 666 20.79 -28.20 -17.69
N TYR A 667 19.74 -28.88 -17.24
CA TYR A 667 19.78 -29.97 -16.26
C TYR A 667 19.03 -31.19 -16.81
N ILE A 668 19.62 -32.37 -16.75
CA ILE A 668 18.93 -33.64 -17.09
C ILE A 668 18.31 -34.20 -15.81
N LEU A 669 17.01 -34.52 -15.85
CA LEU A 669 16.29 -35.03 -14.68
C LEU A 669 16.44 -36.55 -14.57
N ARG A 670 16.84 -37.04 -13.39
CA ARG A 670 16.99 -38.47 -13.08
C ARG A 670 15.62 -39.13 -12.83
N PRO A 671 15.30 -40.30 -13.40
CA PRO A 671 14.10 -41.04 -13.06
C PRO A 671 14.20 -41.67 -11.66
N VAL A 672 13.13 -41.53 -10.87
CA VAL A 672 12.98 -42.10 -9.52
C VAL A 672 11.92 -43.19 -9.57
N THR A 673 12.29 -44.43 -9.22
CA THR A 673 11.41 -45.61 -9.27
C THR A 673 10.93 -46.05 -7.89
N GLN A 674 9.78 -46.74 -7.84
CA GLN A 674 9.39 -47.55 -6.68
C GLN A 674 9.46 -49.04 -7.01
N VAL A 675 9.93 -49.83 -6.03
CA VAL A 675 9.95 -51.30 -6.10
C VAL A 675 8.82 -51.86 -5.21
N SER A 676 7.75 -52.36 -5.84
CA SER A 676 6.64 -52.98 -5.13
C SER A 676 6.96 -54.44 -4.77
N ARG A 677 7.44 -54.69 -3.55
CA ARG A 677 7.52 -56.07 -3.02
C ARG A 677 6.14 -56.56 -2.59
N SER A 678 5.56 -57.46 -3.35
CA SER A 678 4.35 -58.19 -2.95
C SER A 678 4.71 -59.31 -1.98
N SER A 679 4.45 -59.12 -0.69
CA SER A 679 4.65 -60.16 0.33
C SER A 679 3.40 -61.04 0.45
N VAL A 680 3.32 -62.10 -0.36
CA VAL A 680 2.39 -63.21 -0.14
C VAL A 680 3.10 -64.32 0.65
N SER A 681 2.38 -64.91 1.59
CA SER A 681 2.88 -65.86 2.61
C SER A 681 3.65 -67.06 2.04
N ALA A 682 4.68 -67.49 2.77
CA ALA A 682 5.52 -68.61 2.36
C ALA A 682 4.80 -69.97 2.37
N SER A 683 4.60 -70.55 1.19
CA SER A 683 4.72 -71.99 0.90
C SER A 683 4.55 -72.28 -0.60
N ILE A 684 5.24 -73.31 -1.09
CA ILE A 684 5.28 -73.83 -2.48
C ILE A 684 6.24 -73.08 -3.43
N VAL A 685 7.13 -73.87 -4.06
CA VAL A 685 8.13 -73.46 -5.04
C VAL A 685 7.61 -73.70 -6.45
N VAL A 686 7.35 -72.64 -7.23
CA VAL A 686 7.36 -72.66 -8.71
C VAL A 686 7.86 -71.31 -9.25
N ALA A 687 8.61 -71.38 -10.34
CA ALA A 687 9.28 -70.36 -11.15
C ALA A 687 8.75 -68.89 -11.19
N ALA A 688 9.74 -67.98 -11.22
CA ALA A 688 9.82 -66.72 -11.96
C ALA A 688 8.64 -65.71 -11.93
N SER A 689 8.84 -64.61 -11.19
CA SER A 689 8.11 -63.35 -11.40
C SER A 689 9.10 -62.21 -11.65
N THR A 690 8.97 -61.54 -12.79
CA THR A 690 9.77 -60.34 -13.14
C THR A 690 9.31 -59.13 -12.32
N GLU A 691 10.21 -58.56 -11.51
CA GLU A 691 9.96 -57.29 -10.81
C GLU A 691 9.91 -56.13 -11.82
N THR A 692 8.73 -55.55 -12.06
CA THR A 692 8.56 -54.35 -12.87
C THR A 692 8.68 -53.10 -12.01
N ALA A 693 9.86 -52.48 -11.98
CA ALA A 693 10.02 -51.15 -11.41
C ALA A 693 9.31 -50.12 -12.29
N SER A 694 8.47 -49.26 -11.68
CA SER A 694 7.82 -48.14 -12.37
C SER A 694 8.41 -46.81 -11.92
N VAL A 695 8.66 -45.91 -12.88
CA VAL A 695 9.12 -44.54 -12.61
C VAL A 695 7.94 -43.72 -12.08
N LEU A 696 8.13 -43.03 -10.96
CA LEU A 696 7.15 -42.14 -10.36
C LEU A 696 7.37 -40.68 -10.76
N PHE A 697 8.64 -40.23 -10.69
CA PHE A 697 9.03 -38.85 -10.98
C PHE A 697 10.34 -38.82 -11.75
N TYR A 698 10.55 -37.77 -12.54
CA TYR A 698 11.87 -37.33 -12.99
C TYR A 698 12.27 -36.14 -12.10
N GLU A 699 13.47 -36.11 -11.54
CA GLU A 699 13.88 -35.04 -10.61
C GLU A 699 15.29 -34.46 -10.89
N ALA A 700 15.53 -33.22 -10.47
CA ALA A 700 16.85 -32.60 -10.51
C ALA A 700 17.02 -31.61 -9.34
N ASP A 701 18.22 -31.63 -8.74
CA ASP A 701 18.69 -30.64 -7.78
C ASP A 701 19.34 -29.48 -8.55
N VAL A 702 18.86 -28.25 -8.32
CA VAL A 702 19.14 -27.06 -9.14
C VAL A 702 19.51 -25.88 -8.25
N LEU A 703 20.38 -24.99 -8.73
CA LEU A 703 20.67 -23.71 -8.09
C LEU A 703 19.98 -22.58 -8.85
N THR A 704 19.25 -21.72 -8.15
CA THR A 704 18.63 -20.53 -8.75
C THR A 704 19.68 -19.53 -9.24
N PRO A 705 19.46 -18.81 -10.35
CA PRO A 705 20.39 -17.80 -10.86
C PRO A 705 20.77 -16.73 -9.83
N SER A 706 21.96 -16.13 -9.98
CA SER A 706 22.44 -15.10 -9.04
C SER A 706 22.09 -13.66 -9.41
N GLU A 707 21.72 -13.40 -10.66
CA GLU A 707 21.32 -12.06 -11.10
C GLU A 707 19.83 -11.81 -10.84
N LEU A 708 19.48 -10.56 -10.51
CA LEU A 708 18.11 -10.14 -10.22
C LEU A 708 17.31 -9.94 -11.53
N SER A 709 17.03 -11.05 -12.21
CA SER A 709 16.41 -11.10 -13.53
C SER A 709 15.20 -12.05 -13.60
N LEU A 710 14.40 -11.89 -14.64
CA LEU A 710 13.32 -12.81 -14.99
C LEU A 710 13.88 -13.84 -15.98
N ASN A 711 14.07 -15.08 -15.51
CA ASN A 711 14.69 -16.16 -16.25
C ASN A 711 13.61 -17.10 -16.80
N PRO A 712 13.59 -17.41 -18.10
CA PRO A 712 12.68 -18.43 -18.63
C PRO A 712 13.08 -19.80 -18.07
N VAL A 713 12.07 -20.58 -17.68
CA VAL A 713 12.23 -21.98 -17.29
C VAL A 713 11.44 -22.84 -18.24
N THR A 714 12.08 -23.82 -18.87
CA THR A 714 11.43 -24.73 -19.83
C THR A 714 11.81 -26.17 -19.52
N VAL A 715 10.80 -27.02 -19.30
CA VAL A 715 10.98 -28.47 -19.27
C VAL A 715 10.73 -29.00 -20.67
N PHE A 716 11.72 -29.68 -21.22
CA PHE A 716 11.68 -30.42 -22.48
C PHE A 716 11.57 -31.91 -22.18
N VAL A 717 10.64 -32.58 -22.87
CA VAL A 717 10.42 -34.02 -22.82
C VAL A 717 10.67 -34.55 -24.21
N GLU A 718 11.75 -35.28 -24.40
CA GLU A 718 12.07 -35.98 -25.65
C GLU A 718 11.50 -37.40 -25.59
N TYR A 719 10.83 -37.81 -26.66
CA TYR A 719 10.24 -39.14 -26.80
C TYR A 719 11.08 -39.98 -27.75
N THR A 720 11.05 -41.31 -27.59
CA THR A 720 11.82 -42.28 -28.39
C THR A 720 11.48 -42.30 -29.88
N ASN A 721 10.40 -41.62 -30.29
CA ASN A 721 10.02 -41.38 -31.69
C ASN A 721 10.58 -40.07 -32.28
N GLY A 722 11.43 -39.35 -31.54
CA GLY A 722 12.02 -38.07 -31.96
C GLY A 722 11.10 -36.85 -31.80
N GLN A 723 9.90 -37.00 -31.22
CA GLN A 723 9.06 -35.86 -30.85
C GLN A 723 9.59 -35.19 -29.58
N THR A 724 9.39 -33.88 -29.45
CA THR A 724 9.69 -33.12 -28.23
C THR A 724 8.45 -32.36 -27.79
N LYS A 725 8.10 -32.46 -26.50
CA LYS A 725 7.11 -31.59 -25.86
C LYS A 725 7.82 -30.65 -24.90
N ASN A 726 7.47 -29.37 -24.93
CA ASN A 726 7.97 -28.39 -23.99
C ASN A 726 6.83 -27.77 -23.15
N VAL A 727 7.14 -27.44 -21.90
CA VAL A 727 6.28 -26.62 -21.03
C VAL A 727 7.16 -25.55 -20.38
N SER A 728 6.70 -24.30 -20.37
CA SER A 728 7.50 -23.17 -19.92
C SER A 728 6.78 -22.25 -18.95
N SER A 729 7.59 -21.53 -18.16
CA SER A 729 7.20 -20.51 -17.19
C SER A 729 8.39 -19.57 -16.96
N PHE A 730 8.34 -18.71 -15.94
CA PHE A 730 9.43 -17.81 -15.59
C PHE A 730 9.75 -17.87 -14.09
N LEU A 731 11.05 -17.84 -13.76
CA LEU A 731 11.56 -17.58 -12.41
C LEU A 731 11.97 -16.13 -12.30
N ARG A 732 11.42 -15.38 -11.35
CA ARG A 732 11.89 -14.02 -11.01
C ARG A 732 12.79 -14.10 -9.79
N VAL A 733 14.08 -13.80 -9.98
CA VAL A 733 15.01 -13.73 -8.85
C VAL A 733 14.78 -12.42 -8.10
N VAL A 734 14.46 -12.50 -6.81
CA VAL A 734 14.16 -11.34 -5.95
C VAL A 734 15.33 -11.01 -5.04
N ALA A 735 15.54 -9.72 -4.77
CA ALA A 735 16.59 -9.29 -3.85
C ALA A 735 16.36 -9.83 -2.43
N PRO A 736 17.41 -10.23 -1.71
CA PRO A 736 17.29 -10.49 -0.28
C PRO A 736 16.93 -9.20 0.48
N GLY A 737 16.39 -9.36 1.69
CA GLY A 737 16.17 -8.26 2.61
C GLY A 737 17.51 -7.69 3.07
N ILE A 738 17.53 -6.45 3.54
CA ILE A 738 18.76 -5.83 4.06
C ILE A 738 18.51 -5.09 5.38
N THR A 739 19.48 -5.19 6.29
CA THR A 739 19.64 -4.25 7.40
C THR A 739 20.61 -3.17 6.94
N TYR A 740 20.23 -1.90 7.05
CA TYR A 740 21.01 -0.77 6.52
C TYR A 740 20.90 0.47 7.40
N GLU A 741 21.92 1.31 7.35
CA GLU A 741 21.95 2.64 7.98
C GLU A 741 22.11 3.72 6.91
N ILE A 742 21.88 4.98 7.28
CA ILE A 742 22.03 6.13 6.39
C ILE A 742 23.22 6.96 6.87
N ILE A 743 24.30 6.95 6.10
CA ILE A 743 25.50 7.75 6.32
C ILE A 743 25.62 8.73 5.16
N ASP A 744 25.75 10.03 5.46
CA ASP A 744 25.84 11.13 4.47
C ASP A 744 24.74 11.17 3.39
N GLY A 745 23.63 10.47 3.62
CA GLY A 745 22.49 10.37 2.71
C GLY A 745 22.50 9.13 1.79
N GLU A 746 23.49 8.25 1.90
CA GLU A 746 23.55 6.96 1.19
C GLU A 746 23.21 5.78 2.11
N GLU A 747 22.53 4.76 1.56
CA GLU A 747 22.18 3.54 2.28
C GLU A 747 23.39 2.59 2.36
N THR A 748 23.92 2.36 3.55
CA THR A 748 25.03 1.43 3.80
C THR A 748 24.52 0.17 4.50
N GLY A 749 24.75 -1.01 3.92
CA GLY A 749 24.32 -2.29 4.50
C GLY A 749 25.15 -2.68 5.74
N MET A 750 24.50 -3.10 6.82
CA MET A 750 25.16 -3.41 8.10
C MET A 750 25.33 -4.91 8.35
N ALA A 751 26.58 -5.34 8.43
CA ALA A 751 26.95 -6.72 8.74
C ALA A 751 26.82 -7.08 10.23
N GLY A 752 26.31 -8.27 10.54
CA GLY A 752 26.21 -8.78 11.91
C GLY A 752 25.09 -8.15 12.75
N THR A 753 23.98 -7.77 12.12
CA THR A 753 22.70 -7.53 12.81
C THR A 753 22.06 -8.88 13.07
N THR A 754 21.59 -9.14 14.29
CA THR A 754 20.81 -10.34 14.61
C THR A 754 19.37 -10.09 14.15
N VAL A 755 18.85 -11.00 13.33
CA VAL A 755 17.52 -10.88 12.74
C VAL A 755 16.71 -12.13 13.07
N THR A 756 15.61 -11.95 13.79
CA THR A 756 14.75 -13.04 14.28
C THR A 756 13.38 -12.95 13.64
N LEU A 757 12.93 -14.04 13.03
CA LEU A 757 11.61 -14.17 12.43
C LEU A 757 10.59 -14.72 13.44
N TYR A 758 9.42 -14.10 13.49
CA TYR A 758 8.30 -14.52 14.34
C TYR A 758 7.07 -14.83 13.50
N GLN A 759 6.27 -15.80 13.94
CA GLN A 759 5.04 -16.23 13.30
C GLN A 759 3.81 -15.70 14.07
N GLY A 760 2.85 -15.14 13.32
CA GLY A 760 1.63 -14.52 13.85
C GLY A 760 1.76 -13.00 14.11
N PRO A 761 0.65 -12.32 14.43
CA PRO A 761 0.64 -10.89 14.75
C PRO A 761 0.97 -10.62 16.24
N GLY A 762 1.74 -9.57 16.53
CA GLY A 762 2.03 -9.12 17.90
C GLY A 762 3.19 -9.89 18.55
N ASN A 763 3.09 -10.25 19.83
CA ASN A 763 4.10 -11.08 20.52
C ASN A 763 4.05 -12.55 20.03
N GLY A 764 4.40 -12.76 18.76
CA GLY A 764 4.37 -14.06 18.11
C GLY A 764 5.39 -15.05 18.69
N LEU A 765 5.28 -16.31 18.27
CA LEU A 765 6.31 -17.32 18.57
C LEU A 765 7.47 -17.19 17.58
N VAL A 766 8.71 -17.38 18.05
CA VAL A 766 9.88 -17.49 17.16
C VAL A 766 9.62 -18.64 16.19
N TRP A 767 9.72 -18.36 14.88
CA TRP A 767 9.43 -19.35 13.86
C TRP A 767 10.54 -20.41 13.79
N ASP A 768 10.20 -21.69 13.96
CA ASP A 768 11.19 -22.76 13.80
C ASP A 768 11.47 -23.02 12.32
N GLY A 769 12.64 -22.56 11.87
CA GLY A 769 13.14 -22.79 10.51
C GLY A 769 13.80 -24.15 10.30
N SER A 770 14.05 -24.91 11.36
CA SER A 770 14.78 -26.20 11.30
C SER A 770 14.13 -27.23 10.36
N PRO A 771 12.80 -27.41 10.34
CA PRO A 771 12.12 -28.34 9.41
C PRO A 771 12.29 -27.95 7.93
N TYR A 772 12.66 -26.69 7.66
CA TYR A 772 12.79 -26.10 6.33
C TYR A 772 14.27 -25.90 5.92
N GLY A 773 15.22 -26.34 6.76
CA GLY A 773 16.65 -26.13 6.54
C GLY A 773 17.10 -24.67 6.67
N ALA A 774 16.33 -23.84 7.39
CA ALA A 774 16.59 -22.42 7.57
C ALA A 774 16.98 -22.10 9.03
N GLN A 775 17.98 -21.24 9.22
CA GLN A 775 18.39 -20.80 10.56
C GLN A 775 17.55 -19.60 11.02
N ASN A 776 17.04 -19.65 12.25
CA ASN A 776 16.36 -18.54 12.91
C ASN A 776 16.67 -18.58 14.43
N PRO A 777 17.20 -17.52 15.05
CA PRO A 777 17.67 -16.26 14.45
C PRO A 777 18.76 -16.46 13.37
N THR A 778 18.90 -15.49 12.48
CA THR A 778 20.00 -15.41 11.49
C THR A 778 20.78 -14.12 11.68
N THR A 779 22.03 -14.07 11.21
CA THR A 779 22.85 -12.84 11.24
C THR A 779 23.00 -12.26 9.85
N SER A 780 22.88 -10.94 9.72
CA SER A 780 23.02 -10.27 8.42
C SER A 780 24.44 -10.42 7.86
N THR A 781 24.52 -10.70 6.55
CA THR A 781 25.78 -10.86 5.81
C THR A 781 26.57 -9.54 5.70
N THR A 782 27.79 -9.57 5.13
CA THR A 782 28.65 -8.38 4.98
C THR A 782 27.98 -7.16 4.31
N ASN A 783 26.97 -7.38 3.47
CA ASN A 783 26.23 -6.33 2.78
C ASN A 783 24.87 -6.03 3.47
N GLY A 784 24.72 -6.43 4.73
CA GLY A 784 23.49 -6.36 5.51
C GLY A 784 22.40 -7.33 5.09
N SER A 785 22.64 -8.22 4.12
CA SER A 785 21.58 -9.03 3.49
C SER A 785 21.16 -10.24 4.33
N PHE A 786 19.86 -10.54 4.34
CA PHE A 786 19.22 -11.70 4.97
C PHE A 786 17.92 -12.07 4.21
N ALA A 787 17.48 -13.33 4.26
CA ALA A 787 16.17 -13.76 3.76
C ALA A 787 15.81 -15.16 4.29
N TRP A 788 14.51 -15.49 4.27
CA TRP A 788 14.00 -16.84 4.54
C TRP A 788 13.03 -17.32 3.46
N TYR A 789 13.01 -18.63 3.22
CA TYR A 789 11.84 -19.29 2.66
C TYR A 789 10.94 -19.77 3.81
N VAL A 790 9.64 -19.53 3.72
CA VAL A 790 8.66 -19.85 4.75
C VAL A 790 7.36 -20.41 4.14
N PRO A 791 6.54 -21.16 4.90
CA PRO A 791 5.12 -21.35 4.56
C PRO A 791 4.39 -20.00 4.42
N ASN A 792 3.37 -19.94 3.57
CA ASN A 792 2.57 -18.71 3.45
C ASN A 792 1.77 -18.46 4.73
N GLY A 793 1.72 -17.19 5.18
CA GLY A 793 1.14 -16.81 6.47
C GLY A 793 1.55 -15.43 6.95
N LEU A 794 1.19 -15.10 8.19
CA LEU A 794 1.53 -13.84 8.85
C LEU A 794 2.84 -13.96 9.63
N TYR A 795 3.77 -13.05 9.38
CA TYR A 795 5.08 -13.01 10.04
C TYR A 795 5.48 -11.57 10.39
N PHE A 796 6.41 -11.39 11.32
CA PHE A 796 7.15 -10.12 11.46
C PHE A 796 8.61 -10.41 11.82
N VAL A 797 9.47 -9.42 11.60
CA VAL A 797 10.91 -9.55 11.77
C VAL A 797 11.38 -8.58 12.85
N HIS A 798 12.04 -9.11 13.87
CA HIS A 798 12.77 -8.35 14.87
C HIS A 798 14.25 -8.24 14.44
N ALA A 799 14.83 -7.05 14.53
CA ALA A 799 16.26 -6.83 14.28
C ALA A 799 16.92 -6.14 15.48
N GLU A 800 18.06 -6.68 15.91
CA GLU A 800 18.81 -6.22 17.09
C GLU A 800 20.32 -6.12 16.77
N ARG A 801 20.96 -5.07 17.30
CA ARG A 801 22.41 -4.82 17.16
C ARG A 801 22.92 -3.88 18.25
N ASP A 802 24.09 -4.20 18.82
CA ASP A 802 24.78 -3.34 19.79
C ASP A 802 24.96 -1.90 19.27
N MET A 803 24.62 -0.93 20.11
CA MET A 803 24.62 0.52 19.81
C MET A 803 23.61 0.96 18.74
N TYR A 804 22.59 0.17 18.43
CA TYR A 804 21.44 0.57 17.61
C TYR A 804 20.13 0.25 18.34
N ALA A 805 19.05 0.95 18.01
CA ALA A 805 17.72 0.61 18.51
C ALA A 805 17.27 -0.73 17.91
N SER A 806 16.68 -1.60 18.73
CA SER A 806 15.97 -2.78 18.26
C SER A 806 14.69 -2.38 17.54
N ILE A 807 14.35 -3.07 16.45
CA ILE A 807 13.26 -2.68 15.55
C ILE A 807 12.46 -3.90 15.12
N ASP A 808 11.14 -3.81 15.31
CA ASP A 808 10.16 -4.73 14.72
C ASP A 808 9.63 -4.19 13.38
N THR A 809 9.52 -5.05 12.37
CA THR A 809 8.79 -4.71 11.15
C THR A 809 7.29 -4.75 11.39
N PRO A 810 6.47 -4.03 10.58
CA PRO A 810 5.06 -4.34 10.46
C PRO A 810 4.81 -5.81 10.11
N VAL A 811 3.63 -6.34 10.46
CA VAL A 811 3.23 -7.70 10.10
C VAL A 811 3.15 -7.85 8.59
N LEU A 812 3.86 -8.84 8.06
CA LEU A 812 3.99 -9.22 6.66
C LEU A 812 3.02 -10.37 6.35
N ASP A 813 2.19 -10.19 5.34
CA ASP A 813 1.32 -11.22 4.76
C ASP A 813 2.04 -11.91 3.60
N VAL A 814 2.70 -13.03 3.91
CA VAL A 814 3.59 -13.76 2.99
C VAL A 814 2.78 -14.71 2.12
N LYS A 815 2.83 -14.48 0.80
CA LYS A 815 2.09 -15.24 -0.23
C LYS A 815 2.99 -15.90 -1.29
N ASN A 816 4.24 -15.47 -1.36
CA ASN A 816 5.27 -15.92 -2.30
C ASN A 816 6.33 -16.82 -1.62
N ASN A 817 6.04 -17.33 -0.42
CA ASN A 817 6.94 -18.13 0.41
C ASN A 817 8.28 -17.45 0.80
N ILE A 818 8.44 -16.13 0.64
CA ILE A 818 9.71 -15.42 0.90
C ILE A 818 9.52 -14.30 1.92
N VAL A 819 10.41 -14.23 2.92
CA VAL A 819 10.53 -13.08 3.84
C VAL A 819 11.85 -12.36 3.59
N ASN A 820 11.77 -11.11 3.10
CA ASN A 820 12.91 -10.28 2.70
C ASN A 820 12.71 -8.75 2.93
N PRO A 821 12.23 -8.28 4.11
CA PRO A 821 12.04 -6.85 4.35
C PRO A 821 13.36 -6.05 4.37
N ARG A 822 13.26 -4.73 4.16
CA ARG A 822 14.37 -3.79 4.36
C ARG A 822 14.20 -3.09 5.71
N ILE A 823 15.23 -3.10 6.55
CA ILE A 823 15.19 -2.61 7.93
C ILE A 823 16.26 -1.53 8.11
N LEU A 824 15.83 -0.31 8.43
CA LEU A 824 16.70 0.82 8.74
C LEU A 824 17.05 0.78 10.23
N MET A 825 18.30 0.43 10.61
CA MET A 825 18.69 0.52 12.02
C MET A 825 19.04 1.97 12.37
N THR A 826 18.59 2.43 13.54
CA THR A 826 18.89 3.77 14.05
C THR A 826 19.98 3.69 15.11
N SER A 827 21.12 4.33 14.89
CA SER A 827 22.23 4.29 15.84
C SER A 827 21.90 5.04 17.13
N LEU A 828 22.24 4.44 18.27
CA LEU A 828 22.14 5.01 19.60
C LEU A 828 23.41 5.82 19.92
N VAL A 829 23.80 6.73 19.02
CA VAL A 829 24.87 7.70 19.31
C VAL A 829 24.36 8.65 20.39
N LYS A 830 24.91 8.48 21.59
CA LYS A 830 24.82 9.48 22.64
C LYS A 830 25.66 10.67 22.21
N GLU A 831 25.03 11.76 21.78
CA GLU A 831 25.75 12.98 21.40
C GLU A 831 26.61 13.45 22.58
N GLU A 832 27.93 13.41 22.43
CA GLU A 832 28.85 14.13 23.31
C GLU A 832 28.73 15.62 23.00
N GLU A 833 27.98 16.34 23.85
CA GLU A 833 27.88 17.79 23.75
C GLU A 833 29.27 18.44 23.86
N SER A 834 29.65 19.23 22.85
CA SER A 834 30.87 20.03 22.90
C SER A 834 30.84 21.03 24.08
N PRO A 835 31.95 21.26 24.79
CA PRO A 835 31.91 21.88 26.11
C PRO A 835 31.70 23.40 26.07
N LEU A 836 30.44 23.85 26.17
CA LEU A 836 30.11 25.25 26.45
C LEU A 836 28.88 25.45 27.37
N GLN A 837 28.70 24.58 28.37
CA GLN A 837 27.69 24.79 29.44
C GLN A 837 28.19 24.63 30.88
N THR A 838 29.49 24.39 31.11
CA THR A 838 30.09 24.40 32.46
C THR A 838 30.41 25.82 32.95
N ALA A 839 29.40 26.69 33.00
CA ALA A 839 29.54 28.07 33.51
C ALA A 839 28.29 28.64 34.22
N THR A 840 27.18 27.90 34.30
CA THR A 840 25.89 28.45 34.78
C THR A 840 25.43 27.89 36.14
N GLU A 841 26.11 26.88 36.69
CA GLU A 841 25.80 26.33 38.03
C GLU A 841 26.62 26.97 39.16
N ALA A 842 27.63 27.79 38.84
CA ALA A 842 28.43 28.53 39.84
C ALA A 842 27.83 29.90 40.24
N VAL A 843 26.75 30.35 39.57
CA VAL A 843 26.17 31.69 39.78
C VAL A 843 24.94 31.67 40.71
N LEU A 844 24.31 30.50 40.91
CA LEU A 844 23.03 30.40 41.63
C LEU A 844 23.14 30.24 43.16
N ALA A 845 24.32 30.46 43.75
CA ALA A 845 24.55 30.33 45.19
C ALA A 845 24.92 31.65 45.92
N THR A 846 25.21 32.75 45.20
CA THR A 846 25.91 33.90 45.83
C THR A 846 25.41 35.31 45.43
N VAL A 847 24.11 35.52 45.21
CA VAL A 847 23.51 36.86 45.33
C VAL A 847 22.18 36.80 46.10
N VAL A 848 22.30 36.76 47.43
CA VAL A 848 21.18 36.93 48.36
C VAL A 848 20.82 38.41 48.50
N ASN A 849 19.52 38.68 48.66
CA ASN A 849 18.89 39.95 49.08
C ASN A 849 19.00 41.18 48.13
N GLN A 850 17.86 41.54 47.51
CA GLN A 850 17.21 42.84 47.78
C GLN A 850 15.74 42.92 47.33
N GLY A 851 14.87 43.43 48.22
CA GLY A 851 13.71 44.25 47.85
C GLY A 851 12.39 43.56 47.48
N THR A 852 12.34 42.83 46.37
CA THR A 852 11.13 42.87 45.49
C THR A 852 10.01 41.87 45.79
N VAL A 853 10.28 40.79 46.53
CA VAL A 853 9.26 39.74 46.79
C VAL A 853 8.16 40.22 47.76
N LYS A 854 8.50 41.11 48.70
CA LYS A 854 7.55 41.59 49.74
C LYS A 854 6.45 42.51 49.21
N GLN A 855 6.64 43.12 48.04
CA GLN A 855 5.66 44.02 47.37
C GLN A 855 4.64 43.24 46.53
N ILE A 856 5.05 42.12 45.93
CA ILE A 856 4.19 41.31 45.04
C ILE A 856 3.11 40.60 45.87
N THR A 857 3.48 39.99 47.00
CA THR A 857 2.52 39.34 47.91
C THR A 857 1.50 40.31 48.49
N ALA A 858 1.92 41.53 48.86
CA ALA A 858 1.04 42.56 49.42
C ALA A 858 0.04 43.15 48.41
N THR A 859 0.33 43.04 47.10
CA THR A 859 -0.57 43.51 46.04
C THR A 859 -1.66 42.50 45.72
N ILE A 860 -1.34 41.20 45.78
CA ILE A 860 -2.29 40.09 45.56
C ILE A 860 -3.37 40.09 46.67
N GLN A 861 -2.97 40.32 47.93
CA GLN A 861 -3.87 40.39 49.10
C GLN A 861 -4.95 41.49 48.99
N LYS A 862 -4.73 42.55 48.20
CA LYS A 862 -5.67 43.67 48.05
C LYS A 862 -6.68 43.50 46.92
N ILE A 863 -6.51 42.50 46.06
CA ILE A 863 -7.44 42.22 44.95
C ILE A 863 -8.58 41.30 45.42
N SER A 864 -8.32 40.45 46.42
CA SER A 864 -9.31 39.54 47.03
C SER A 864 -10.42 40.22 47.83
N GLU A 865 -10.29 41.51 48.15
CA GLU A 865 -11.29 42.28 48.94
C GLU A 865 -12.13 43.26 48.08
N SER A 866 -12.10 43.12 46.75
CA SER A 866 -12.93 43.99 45.90
C SER A 866 -14.42 43.63 46.01
N LYS A 867 -15.28 44.64 46.24
CA LYS A 867 -16.73 44.49 46.44
C LYS A 867 -17.48 43.80 45.28
N ALA A 868 -16.85 43.64 44.12
CA ALA A 868 -17.39 42.87 42.99
C ALA A 868 -17.51 41.37 43.28
N VAL A 869 -16.71 40.82 44.21
CA VAL A 869 -16.72 39.38 44.54
C VAL A 869 -17.87 39.02 45.50
N GLN A 870 -18.20 39.90 46.46
CA GLN A 870 -19.29 39.66 47.42
C GLN A 870 -20.68 39.63 46.77
N ALA A 871 -20.91 40.46 45.73
CA ALA A 871 -22.19 40.50 45.02
C ALA A 871 -22.52 39.23 44.21
N VAL A 872 -21.52 38.39 43.90
CA VAL A 872 -21.73 37.11 43.20
C VAL A 872 -22.17 36.03 44.19
N THR A 873 -21.64 36.05 45.42
CA THR A 873 -21.92 35.03 46.45
C THR A 873 -23.38 35.04 46.90
N GLU A 874 -23.98 36.21 47.11
CA GLU A 874 -25.40 36.33 47.52
C GLU A 874 -26.39 35.84 46.44
N SER A 875 -25.99 35.82 45.17
CA SER A 875 -26.86 35.36 44.07
C SER A 875 -26.99 33.83 43.95
N LEU A 876 -26.15 33.06 44.67
CA LEU A 876 -26.08 31.60 44.54
C LEU A 876 -26.95 30.86 45.57
N GLU A 877 -27.26 31.47 46.72
CA GLU A 877 -28.09 30.81 47.75
C GLU A 877 -29.58 30.79 47.40
N THR A 878 -30.07 31.69 46.56
CA THR A 878 -31.49 31.74 46.12
C THR A 878 -31.87 30.60 45.18
N VAL A 879 -30.90 29.91 44.56
CA VAL A 879 -31.16 28.72 43.70
C VAL A 879 -31.19 27.43 44.54
N ARG A 880 -30.67 27.46 45.77
CA ARG A 880 -30.53 26.28 46.64
C ARG A 880 -31.81 25.86 47.38
N SER A 881 -32.90 26.63 47.28
CA SER A 881 -34.16 26.38 47.99
C SER A 881 -35.31 25.85 47.12
N ILE A 882 -35.03 25.28 45.94
CA ILE A 882 -36.03 24.60 45.11
C ILE A 882 -36.09 23.11 45.51
N PRO A 883 -37.21 22.58 46.06
CA PRO A 883 -37.25 21.23 46.64
C PRO A 883 -37.11 20.05 45.66
N ALA A 884 -36.91 20.31 44.37
CA ALA A 884 -36.92 19.28 43.32
C ALA A 884 -35.51 18.74 42.95
N VAL A 885 -34.45 19.12 43.68
CA VAL A 885 -33.07 18.69 43.41
C VAL A 885 -32.38 18.19 44.70
N GLN A 886 -32.99 17.21 45.37
CA GLN A 886 -32.46 16.59 46.60
C GLN A 886 -32.32 15.06 46.56
N THR A 887 -32.36 14.45 45.38
CA THR A 887 -32.21 12.99 45.18
C THR A 887 -31.08 12.64 44.20
N ALA A 888 -29.91 13.26 44.38
CA ALA A 888 -28.71 12.96 43.58
C ALA A 888 -27.36 13.28 44.29
N ALA A 889 -27.32 13.37 45.63
CA ALA A 889 -26.17 13.93 46.35
C ALA A 889 -25.53 13.07 47.47
N ASP A 890 -26.14 11.95 47.88
CA ASP A 890 -25.68 11.17 49.06
C ASP A 890 -24.81 9.92 48.73
N VAL A 891 -24.21 9.87 47.53
CA VAL A 891 -23.28 8.78 47.15
C VAL A 891 -21.93 9.35 46.69
N SER A 892 -21.16 9.93 47.63
CA SER A 892 -19.68 10.05 47.57
C SER A 892 -19.10 10.95 48.68
N VAL A 893 -19.17 10.52 49.96
CA VAL A 893 -18.29 11.06 51.02
C VAL A 893 -17.82 9.91 51.93
N PRO A 894 -16.57 9.45 51.82
CA PRO A 894 -15.91 8.65 52.86
C PRO A 894 -15.52 9.55 54.04
N THR A 895 -15.92 9.18 55.24
CA THR A 895 -15.64 9.93 56.47
C THR A 895 -14.16 9.85 56.84
N LEU A 896 -13.55 11.00 57.15
CA LEU A 896 -12.17 11.09 57.64
C LEU A 896 -12.04 10.49 59.06
N VAL A 897 -11.10 9.55 59.24
CA VAL A 897 -10.50 9.22 60.54
C VAL A 897 -9.05 9.70 60.54
N VAL A 898 -8.67 10.44 61.58
CA VAL A 898 -7.41 11.18 61.66
C VAL A 898 -6.37 10.40 62.46
N SER A 899 -5.17 10.20 61.89
CA SER A 899 -3.94 10.21 62.68
C SER A 899 -2.73 10.69 61.85
N ALA A 900 -1.77 11.29 62.55
CA ALA A 900 -0.74 12.22 62.07
C ALA A 900 0.27 11.69 61.02
N GLY A 901 0.74 12.59 60.15
CA GLY A 901 1.93 12.36 59.32
C GLY A 901 1.85 13.01 57.93
N SER A 902 2.33 14.24 57.80
CA SER A 902 2.38 14.99 56.54
C SER A 902 3.04 14.22 55.38
N SER A 903 2.36 14.17 54.21
CA SER A 903 2.90 14.33 52.82
C SER A 903 2.40 13.36 51.74
N VAL A 904 1.08 13.23 51.48
CA VAL A 904 0.57 12.87 50.13
C VAL A 904 -0.71 13.65 49.79
N ILE A 905 -0.57 14.83 49.17
CA ILE A 905 -1.66 15.53 48.47
C ILE A 905 -1.25 15.66 46.99
N VAL A 906 -1.32 14.56 46.23
CA VAL A 906 -1.09 14.58 44.77
C VAL A 906 -2.03 13.62 44.02
N LEU A 907 -2.24 12.40 44.50
CA LEU A 907 -2.78 11.31 43.66
C LEU A 907 -4.31 11.32 43.40
N THR A 908 -5.13 11.89 44.30
CA THR A 908 -6.59 12.01 44.06
C THR A 908 -6.94 13.09 43.01
N ALA A 909 -6.02 14.00 42.69
CA ALA A 909 -6.24 15.03 41.67
C ALA A 909 -6.11 14.51 40.23
N ALA A 910 -5.46 13.35 40.02
CA ALA A 910 -5.14 12.83 38.69
C ALA A 910 -6.35 12.19 37.96
N PHE A 911 -7.31 11.61 38.68
CA PHE A 911 -8.47 10.95 38.08
C PHE A 911 -9.59 11.92 37.68
N ASP A 912 -9.77 13.04 38.40
CA ASP A 912 -10.67 14.14 37.99
C ASP A 912 -10.14 14.95 36.78
N PHE A 913 -8.88 14.76 36.41
CA PHE A 913 -8.19 15.54 35.37
C PHE A 913 -8.50 15.07 33.94
N LEU A 914 -8.67 13.75 33.75
CA LEU A 914 -8.85 13.13 32.42
C LEU A 914 -10.01 13.73 31.59
N PRO A 915 -11.21 13.99 32.18
CA PRO A 915 -12.30 14.64 31.47
C PRO A 915 -11.99 16.07 31.01
N PHE A 916 -11.07 16.79 31.66
CA PHE A 916 -10.63 18.12 31.23
C PHE A 916 -9.50 18.06 30.18
N VAL A 917 -8.68 16.99 30.18
CA VAL A 917 -7.61 16.78 29.20
C VAL A 917 -8.16 16.49 27.80
N GLN A 918 -9.19 15.65 27.67
CA GLN A 918 -9.79 15.34 26.36
C GLN A 918 -10.27 16.62 25.62
N TYR A 919 -10.76 17.63 26.34
CA TYR A 919 -11.20 18.89 25.74
C TYR A 919 -10.05 19.81 25.31
N LEU A 920 -8.81 19.56 25.76
CA LEU A 920 -7.61 20.27 25.31
C LEU A 920 -7.39 20.09 23.80
N PHE A 921 -7.81 18.93 23.29
CA PHE A 921 -7.67 18.54 21.88
C PHE A 921 -8.78 19.08 20.97
N THR A 922 -9.78 19.81 21.49
CA THR A 922 -10.80 20.44 20.62
C THR A 922 -10.29 21.72 19.97
N ALA A 923 -9.50 22.53 20.66
CA ALA A 923 -8.98 23.80 20.11
C ALA A 923 -8.05 23.61 18.89
N PRO A 924 -7.12 22.63 18.85
CA PRO A 924 -6.31 22.31 17.67
C PRO A 924 -7.07 22.07 16.36
N VAL A 925 -8.39 21.81 16.40
CA VAL A 925 -9.20 21.64 15.17
C VAL A 925 -9.12 22.86 14.24
N LEU A 926 -8.85 24.05 14.78
CA LEU A 926 -8.66 25.30 14.04
C LEU A 926 -7.39 25.32 13.15
N PHE A 927 -6.47 24.37 13.31
CA PHE A 927 -5.32 24.21 12.42
C PHE A 927 -5.67 23.41 11.15
N PHE A 928 -6.70 22.55 11.15
CA PHE A 928 -7.12 21.84 9.95
C PHE A 928 -7.80 22.80 8.97
N GLY A 929 -7.35 22.82 7.72
CA GLY A 929 -7.81 23.79 6.73
C GLY A 929 -7.30 25.23 6.97
N ARG A 930 -6.21 25.41 7.74
CA ARG A 930 -5.56 26.71 7.96
C ARG A 930 -5.19 27.38 6.62
N ARG A 931 -5.89 28.46 6.28
CA ARG A 931 -5.60 29.31 5.11
C ARG A 931 -4.16 29.83 5.17
N LYS A 932 -3.45 29.78 4.05
CA LYS A 932 -2.11 30.37 3.88
C LYS A 932 -2.25 31.83 3.43
N ARG A 933 -1.48 32.76 4.01
CA ARG A 933 -1.29 34.10 3.42
C ARG A 933 -0.33 33.96 2.24
N LYS A 934 -0.76 34.39 1.06
CA LYS A 934 0.10 34.53 -0.11
C LYS A 934 0.93 35.82 0.03
N SER A 935 2.09 35.84 -0.60
CA SER A 935 3.04 36.95 -0.71
C SER A 935 2.58 38.07 -1.66
N PHE A 936 1.47 37.85 -2.37
CA PHE A 936 0.82 38.74 -3.31
C PHE A 936 -0.69 38.82 -3.01
N GLY A 937 -1.31 39.93 -3.41
CA GLY A 937 -2.76 40.11 -3.37
C GLY A 937 -3.44 39.51 -4.59
N VAL A 938 -4.67 39.04 -4.44
CA VAL A 938 -5.51 38.52 -5.52
C VAL A 938 -6.75 39.39 -5.66
N ILE A 939 -7.10 39.75 -6.89
CA ILE A 939 -8.37 40.35 -7.26
C ILE A 939 -9.30 39.25 -7.71
N PHE A 940 -10.50 39.18 -7.15
CA PHE A 940 -11.41 38.05 -7.33
C PHE A 940 -12.87 38.48 -7.32
N ASN A 941 -13.73 37.67 -7.93
CA ASN A 941 -15.18 37.86 -7.94
C ASN A 941 -15.73 37.62 -6.53
N ALA A 942 -16.36 38.64 -5.94
CA ALA A 942 -16.86 38.58 -4.56
C ALA A 942 -17.87 37.44 -4.34
N VAL A 943 -18.56 36.99 -5.38
CA VAL A 943 -19.57 35.90 -5.35
C VAL A 943 -18.93 34.55 -5.71
N SER A 944 -18.42 34.37 -6.93
CA SER A 944 -17.88 33.06 -7.36
C SER A 944 -16.52 32.69 -6.74
N LYS A 945 -15.83 33.66 -6.13
CA LYS A 945 -14.46 33.59 -5.57
C LYS A 945 -13.35 33.33 -6.59
N GLU A 946 -13.68 33.34 -7.88
CA GLU A 946 -12.72 33.13 -8.96
C GLU A 946 -11.82 34.36 -9.17
N PRO A 947 -10.53 34.18 -9.51
CA PRO A 947 -9.61 35.28 -9.77
C PRO A 947 -9.97 36.06 -11.04
N ILE A 948 -9.84 37.39 -10.99
CA ILE A 948 -10.15 38.30 -12.09
C ILE A 948 -8.84 38.84 -12.69
N GLY A 949 -8.43 38.21 -13.80
CA GLY A 949 -7.26 38.66 -14.54
C GLY A 949 -7.49 39.88 -15.42
N LEU A 950 -6.40 40.54 -15.85
CA LEU A 950 -6.42 41.76 -16.66
C LEU A 950 -7.27 42.89 -16.04
N ALA A 951 -7.18 43.07 -14.73
CA ALA A 951 -7.73 44.20 -13.99
C ALA A 951 -6.64 45.24 -13.75
N VAL A 952 -6.97 46.53 -13.86
CA VAL A 952 -5.99 47.61 -13.67
C VAL A 952 -6.05 48.10 -12.23
N VAL A 953 -4.93 47.99 -11.51
CA VAL A 953 -4.76 48.47 -10.13
C VAL A 953 -3.90 49.72 -10.13
N ARG A 954 -4.42 50.79 -9.52
CA ARG A 954 -3.69 52.05 -9.32
C ARG A 954 -3.46 52.27 -7.84
N LEU A 955 -2.20 52.51 -7.48
CA LEU A 955 -1.77 52.87 -6.14
C LEU A 955 -1.54 54.38 -6.06
N TYR A 956 -2.22 55.03 -5.14
CA TYR A 956 -2.06 56.44 -4.82
C TYR A 956 -1.45 56.60 -3.42
N GLN A 957 -0.56 57.58 -3.28
CA GLN A 957 -0.06 58.06 -1.99
C GLN A 957 -0.87 59.28 -1.57
N VAL A 958 -1.35 59.26 -0.34
CA VAL A 958 -2.21 60.29 0.26
C VAL A 958 -1.40 60.95 1.38
N LYS A 959 -1.40 62.28 1.46
CA LYS A 959 -0.74 63.00 2.57
C LYS A 959 -1.67 63.13 3.77
N ASP A 960 -2.88 63.62 3.52
CA ASP A 960 -3.95 63.79 4.51
C ASP A 960 -5.24 63.16 3.97
N GLU A 961 -6.13 62.69 4.86
CA GLU A 961 -7.35 61.94 4.48
C GLU A 961 -8.31 62.71 3.54
N GLN A 962 -8.13 64.02 3.44
CA GLN A 962 -8.90 64.95 2.60
C GLN A 962 -8.41 64.98 1.13
N GLU A 963 -7.17 64.56 0.84
CA GLU A 963 -6.55 64.61 -0.50
C GLU A 963 -6.82 63.32 -1.29
N LEU A 964 -8.08 63.02 -1.61
CA LEU A 964 -8.47 61.84 -2.38
C LEU A 964 -8.65 62.17 -3.88
N PRO A 965 -8.14 61.34 -4.82
CA PRO A 965 -7.53 60.02 -4.62
C PRO A 965 -6.05 60.06 -4.17
N GLY A 966 -5.39 61.22 -4.20
CA GLY A 966 -3.97 61.39 -3.87
C GLY A 966 -3.06 61.37 -5.10
N LYS A 967 -1.73 61.38 -4.88
CA LYS A 967 -0.74 61.32 -5.96
C LYS A 967 -0.59 59.89 -6.47
N LEU A 968 -0.78 59.65 -7.77
CA LEU A 968 -0.53 58.34 -8.38
C LEU A 968 0.96 57.96 -8.26
N VAL A 969 1.24 56.80 -7.66
CA VAL A 969 2.61 56.27 -7.44
C VAL A 969 2.96 55.23 -8.50
N LYS A 970 2.09 54.22 -8.65
CA LYS A 970 2.32 53.11 -9.57
C LYS A 970 0.99 52.54 -10.04
N SER A 971 0.95 52.08 -11.29
CA SER A 971 -0.16 51.33 -11.87
C SER A 971 0.35 49.96 -12.31
N ARG A 972 -0.47 48.92 -12.18
CA ARG A 972 -0.14 47.56 -12.60
C ARG A 972 -1.39 46.86 -13.12
N VAL A 973 -1.22 45.95 -14.08
CA VAL A 973 -2.30 45.09 -14.59
C VAL A 973 -2.14 43.71 -13.96
N THR A 974 -3.25 43.07 -13.54
CA THR A 974 -3.20 41.70 -13.00
C THR A 974 -3.00 40.66 -14.10
N ASP A 975 -2.30 39.59 -13.76
CA ASP A 975 -2.14 38.42 -14.63
C ASP A 975 -3.44 37.59 -14.74
N LYS A 976 -3.43 36.47 -15.47
CA LYS A 976 -4.62 35.57 -15.60
C LYS A 976 -5.16 35.11 -14.23
N GLY A 977 -4.31 35.01 -13.21
CA GLY A 977 -4.68 34.62 -11.84
C GLY A 977 -5.14 35.79 -10.96
N GLY A 978 -5.36 36.98 -11.52
CA GLY A 978 -5.81 38.15 -10.78
C GLY A 978 -4.78 38.71 -9.79
N ARG A 979 -3.51 38.32 -9.91
CA ARG A 979 -2.48 38.60 -8.90
C ARG A 979 -1.84 39.98 -9.07
N PHE A 980 -1.51 40.62 -7.95
CA PHE A 980 -0.72 41.86 -7.90
C PHE A 980 0.07 41.98 -6.59
N PHE A 981 1.05 42.88 -6.58
CA PHE A 981 1.71 43.37 -5.37
C PHE A 981 2.19 44.81 -5.60
N PHE A 982 2.48 45.55 -4.55
CA PHE A 982 3.25 46.80 -4.63
C PHE A 982 4.26 46.88 -3.50
N LEU A 983 5.55 47.00 -3.82
CA LEU A 983 6.59 47.40 -2.87
C LEU A 983 6.59 48.93 -2.76
N VAL A 984 6.52 49.46 -1.54
CA VAL A 984 6.38 50.88 -1.25
C VAL A 984 7.25 51.32 -0.07
N GLN A 985 7.40 52.63 0.11
CA GLN A 985 7.99 53.22 1.31
C GLN A 985 6.93 53.35 2.42
N PRO A 986 7.31 53.56 3.69
CA PRO A 986 6.35 53.86 4.75
C PRO A 986 5.52 55.11 4.43
N GLY A 987 4.22 55.06 4.68
CA GLY A 987 3.30 56.13 4.29
C GLY A 987 1.83 55.72 4.30
N LEU A 988 0.96 56.64 3.88
CA LEU A 988 -0.47 56.40 3.75
C LEU A 988 -0.84 56.25 2.26
N TYR A 989 -1.57 55.19 1.95
CA TYR A 989 -1.84 54.78 0.57
C TYR A 989 -3.30 54.41 0.34
N ARG A 990 -3.75 54.50 -0.90
CA ARG A 990 -5.06 54.01 -1.36
C ARG A 990 -4.91 53.28 -2.69
N LEU A 991 -5.54 52.11 -2.79
CA LEU A 991 -5.69 51.38 -4.06
C LEU A 991 -7.06 51.67 -4.68
N THR A 992 -7.09 51.83 -6.01
CA THR A 992 -8.32 51.73 -6.82
C THR A 992 -8.16 50.64 -7.88
N VAL A 993 -9.24 49.93 -8.18
CA VAL A 993 -9.26 48.86 -9.19
C VAL A 993 -10.32 49.17 -10.24
N THR A 994 -9.98 48.98 -11.52
CA THR A 994 -10.91 49.13 -12.64
C THR A 994 -10.86 47.90 -13.55
N LYS A 995 -12.01 47.28 -13.80
CA LYS A 995 -12.22 46.15 -14.71
C LYS A 995 -13.62 46.25 -15.34
N SER A 996 -13.74 46.01 -16.65
CA SER A 996 -15.05 45.99 -17.32
C SER A 996 -15.93 44.86 -16.78
N GLY A 997 -17.23 45.13 -16.57
CA GLY A 997 -18.20 44.18 -16.02
C GLY A 997 -18.14 43.99 -14.49
N PHE A 998 -17.32 44.77 -13.78
CA PHE A 998 -17.12 44.64 -12.33
C PHE A 998 -17.12 46.00 -11.62
N GLN A 999 -17.62 46.02 -10.38
CA GLN A 999 -17.71 47.21 -9.53
C GLN A 999 -16.75 47.11 -8.33
N PHE A 1000 -16.20 48.26 -7.95
CA PHE A 1000 -15.32 48.45 -6.79
C PHE A 1000 -15.71 49.75 -6.05
N PRO A 1001 -15.81 49.76 -4.71
CA PRO A 1001 -15.69 48.63 -3.78
C PRO A 1001 -16.85 47.62 -3.87
N THR A 1002 -16.64 46.42 -3.31
CA THR A 1002 -17.70 45.41 -3.12
C THR A 1002 -18.78 45.91 -2.15
N GLN A 1003 -20.04 45.59 -2.47
CA GLN A 1003 -21.18 45.63 -1.56
C GLN A 1003 -21.43 44.25 -0.94
N HIS A 1004 -21.20 43.14 -1.67
CA HIS A 1004 -21.46 41.77 -1.19
C HIS A 1004 -20.62 41.36 0.04
N LEU A 1005 -19.34 41.76 0.07
CA LEU A 1005 -18.44 41.49 1.20
C LEU A 1005 -18.16 42.74 2.05
N LYS A 1006 -19.04 43.76 1.98
CA LYS A 1006 -18.93 44.99 2.78
C LYS A 1006 -18.69 44.67 4.27
N GLU A 1007 -17.77 45.41 4.88
CA GLU A 1007 -17.36 45.31 6.30
C GLU A 1007 -16.71 43.97 6.72
N LYS A 1008 -16.58 42.97 5.84
CA LYS A 1008 -15.89 41.70 6.16
C LYS A 1008 -14.39 41.76 5.88
N LYS A 1009 -13.55 41.70 6.91
CA LYS A 1009 -12.08 41.65 6.76
C LYS A 1009 -11.53 40.29 6.27
N GLU A 1010 -12.37 39.25 6.28
CA GLU A 1010 -12.02 37.91 5.83
C GLU A 1010 -13.24 37.14 5.31
N ASP A 1011 -13.00 36.13 4.47
CA ASP A 1011 -14.01 35.30 3.82
C ASP A 1011 -13.59 33.80 3.81
N VAL A 1012 -14.41 32.93 3.24
CA VAL A 1012 -14.21 31.47 3.19
C VAL A 1012 -12.83 31.10 2.64
N GLN A 1013 -12.40 31.73 1.54
CA GLN A 1013 -11.13 31.44 0.86
C GLN A 1013 -10.04 32.49 1.18
N PHE A 1014 -10.38 33.77 1.13
CA PHE A 1014 -9.43 34.88 1.24
C PHE A 1014 -9.40 35.55 2.62
N ILE A 1015 -8.29 36.20 2.94
CA ILE A 1015 -8.01 36.93 4.18
C ILE A 1015 -7.34 38.25 3.84
N ASP A 1016 -7.47 39.25 4.72
CA ASP A 1016 -6.95 40.61 4.48
C ASP A 1016 -7.67 41.26 3.28
N LEU A 1017 -9.00 41.33 3.37
CA LEU A 1017 -9.88 41.89 2.34
C LEU A 1017 -9.90 43.42 2.38
N TYR A 1018 -9.73 44.04 1.21
CA TYR A 1018 -9.63 45.50 1.06
C TYR A 1018 -10.83 46.12 0.33
N HIS A 1019 -11.36 47.20 0.90
CA HIS A 1019 -12.65 47.80 0.53
C HIS A 1019 -12.54 49.28 0.10
N GLY A 1020 -11.35 49.76 -0.29
CA GLY A 1020 -11.16 51.15 -0.72
C GLY A 1020 -10.82 52.15 0.40
N GLU A 1021 -10.58 51.63 1.60
CA GLU A 1021 -10.12 52.33 2.81
C GLU A 1021 -8.65 52.80 2.71
N LEU A 1022 -8.15 53.55 3.70
CA LEU A 1022 -6.77 54.02 3.72
C LEU A 1022 -5.83 52.96 4.33
N LEU A 1023 -4.75 52.64 3.62
CA LEU A 1023 -3.73 51.68 4.01
C LEU A 1023 -2.54 52.41 4.61
N ARG A 1024 -2.34 52.27 5.92
CA ARG A 1024 -1.14 52.75 6.60
C ARG A 1024 -0.03 51.71 6.49
N VAL A 1025 1.01 52.02 5.74
CA VAL A 1025 2.18 51.16 5.56
C VAL A 1025 3.27 51.53 6.55
N THR A 1026 3.64 50.57 7.40
CA THR A 1026 4.79 50.65 8.30
C THR A 1026 6.04 50.09 7.62
N ASP A 1027 7.21 50.26 8.24
CA ASP A 1027 8.47 49.70 7.73
C ASP A 1027 8.47 48.17 7.58
N ALA A 1028 7.69 47.47 8.43
CA ALA A 1028 7.51 46.02 8.39
C ALA A 1028 6.43 45.56 7.38
N ASP A 1029 5.49 46.44 7.03
CA ASP A 1029 4.39 46.19 6.08
C ASP A 1029 4.66 46.81 4.69
N ALA A 1030 5.93 47.00 4.32
CA ALA A 1030 6.36 47.72 3.12
C ALA A 1030 5.88 47.14 1.76
N VAL A 1031 5.11 46.05 1.78
CA VAL A 1031 4.44 45.50 0.60
C VAL A 1031 2.92 45.53 0.79
N ILE A 1032 2.24 46.17 -0.15
CA ILE A 1032 0.79 46.24 -0.22
C ILE A 1032 0.28 45.05 -1.05
N THR A 1033 -0.34 44.09 -0.39
CA THR A 1033 -0.83 42.81 -0.97
C THR A 1033 -2.22 42.37 -0.46
N PRO A 1034 -3.19 43.28 -0.20
CA PRO A 1034 -4.51 42.83 0.24
C PRO A 1034 -5.24 42.09 -0.89
N ASN A 1035 -6.19 41.24 -0.52
CA ASN A 1035 -7.08 40.61 -1.51
C ASN A 1035 -8.25 41.57 -1.79
N ILE A 1036 -8.57 41.77 -3.07
CA ILE A 1036 -9.56 42.77 -3.50
C ILE A 1036 -10.78 42.07 -4.12
N PRO A 1037 -11.91 41.97 -3.39
CA PRO A 1037 -13.17 41.52 -3.97
C PRO A 1037 -13.76 42.57 -4.92
N LEU A 1038 -14.26 42.12 -6.06
CA LEU A 1038 -15.05 42.90 -7.02
C LEU A 1038 -16.43 42.29 -7.21
N ASP A 1039 -17.47 43.10 -7.27
CA ASP A 1039 -18.84 42.63 -7.52
C ASP A 1039 -19.11 42.61 -9.03
N PRO A 1040 -19.62 41.51 -9.61
CA PRO A 1040 -20.03 41.49 -11.01
C PRO A 1040 -21.23 42.43 -11.22
N SER A 1041 -21.24 43.20 -12.31
CA SER A 1041 -22.32 44.15 -12.61
C SER A 1041 -23.66 43.49 -12.90
N VAL A 1042 -23.67 42.17 -13.17
CA VAL A 1042 -24.87 41.34 -13.34
C VAL A 1042 -24.91 40.26 -12.26
N ALA A 1043 -25.01 40.68 -11.00
CA ALA A 1043 -24.89 39.80 -9.84
C ALA A 1043 -25.94 38.65 -9.77
N ALA A 1044 -27.06 38.77 -10.49
CA ALA A 1044 -28.10 37.74 -10.53
C ALA A 1044 -27.70 36.46 -11.29
N GLU A 1045 -26.71 36.52 -12.19
CA GLU A 1045 -26.29 35.39 -13.03
C GLU A 1045 -25.25 34.48 -12.33
N PHE A 1046 -24.64 34.95 -11.24
CA PHE A 1046 -23.57 34.23 -10.54
C PHE A 1046 -24.08 33.63 -9.23
N HIS A 1047 -24.23 32.30 -9.18
CA HIS A 1047 -24.51 31.58 -7.95
C HIS A 1047 -23.22 31.20 -7.22
N GLU A 1048 -23.16 31.36 -5.89
CA GLU A 1048 -22.04 30.87 -5.08
C GLU A 1048 -21.94 29.33 -5.20
N PRO A 1049 -20.80 28.75 -5.67
CA PRO A 1049 -20.67 27.31 -5.86
C PRO A 1049 -20.93 26.51 -4.59
N LYS A 1050 -21.56 25.34 -4.72
CA LYS A 1050 -21.91 24.45 -3.59
C LYS A 1050 -20.69 24.09 -2.72
N SER A 1051 -19.51 23.94 -3.32
CA SER A 1051 -18.24 23.71 -2.62
C SER A 1051 -17.86 24.84 -1.65
N ILE A 1052 -18.05 26.09 -2.05
CA ILE A 1052 -17.73 27.26 -1.22
C ILE A 1052 -18.71 27.38 -0.07
N GLN A 1053 -19.99 27.12 -0.31
CA GLN A 1053 -21.01 27.03 0.75
C GLN A 1053 -20.72 25.88 1.74
N TRP A 1054 -20.21 24.75 1.25
CA TRP A 1054 -19.80 23.62 2.10
C TRP A 1054 -18.60 23.98 2.98
N HIS A 1055 -17.55 24.58 2.42
CA HIS A 1055 -16.41 25.06 3.20
C HIS A 1055 -16.81 26.13 4.22
N ALA A 1056 -17.77 27.01 3.90
CA ALA A 1056 -18.32 27.97 4.85
C ALA A 1056 -18.98 27.27 6.05
N ARG A 1057 -19.81 26.24 5.80
CA ARG A 1057 -20.46 25.43 6.85
C ARG A 1057 -19.44 24.67 7.71
N LEU A 1058 -18.47 24.01 7.08
CA LEU A 1058 -17.39 23.31 7.79
C LEU A 1058 -16.63 24.26 8.72
N ARG A 1059 -16.34 25.50 8.29
CA ARG A 1059 -15.61 26.45 9.13
C ARG A 1059 -16.44 26.97 10.31
N VAL A 1060 -17.77 27.07 10.17
CA VAL A 1060 -18.67 27.31 11.33
C VAL A 1060 -18.60 26.12 12.29
N ILE A 1061 -18.68 24.88 11.80
CA ILE A 1061 -18.58 23.65 12.62
C ILE A 1061 -17.24 23.60 13.36
N GLN A 1062 -16.11 23.86 12.70
CA GLN A 1062 -14.77 23.89 13.32
C GLN A 1062 -14.69 24.88 14.49
N HIS A 1063 -15.21 26.10 14.32
CA HIS A 1063 -15.20 27.10 15.40
C HIS A 1063 -16.15 26.73 16.54
N SER A 1064 -17.29 26.10 16.24
CA SER A 1064 -18.20 25.55 17.25
C SER A 1064 -17.54 24.41 18.05
N ILE A 1065 -16.83 23.48 17.41
CA ILE A 1065 -16.10 22.39 18.08
C ILE A 1065 -14.97 22.95 18.96
N ALA A 1066 -14.19 23.92 18.45
CA ALA A 1066 -13.12 24.56 19.22
C ALA A 1066 -13.66 25.27 20.47
N LEU A 1067 -14.83 25.90 20.39
CA LEU A 1067 -15.51 26.54 21.52
C LEU A 1067 -16.18 25.53 22.47
N PHE A 1068 -16.60 24.37 21.96
CA PHE A 1068 -17.29 23.34 22.75
C PHE A 1068 -16.44 22.82 23.92
N GLY A 1069 -15.13 22.61 23.74
CA GLY A 1069 -14.25 22.19 24.84
C GLY A 1069 -14.19 23.19 26.00
N VAL A 1070 -14.22 24.49 25.70
CA VAL A 1070 -14.32 25.55 26.72
C VAL A 1070 -15.68 25.51 27.42
N ILE A 1071 -16.78 25.36 26.68
CA ILE A 1071 -18.13 25.26 27.25
C ILE A 1071 -18.26 24.00 28.12
N ALA A 1072 -17.78 22.85 27.66
CA ALA A 1072 -17.82 21.58 28.38
C ALA A 1072 -17.00 21.63 29.68
N SER A 1073 -15.80 22.23 29.66
CA SER A 1073 -15.01 22.44 30.88
C SER A 1073 -15.71 23.37 31.88
N ILE A 1074 -16.39 24.42 31.43
CA ILE A 1074 -17.20 25.29 32.32
C ILE A 1074 -18.35 24.50 32.95
N VAL A 1075 -19.08 23.68 32.17
CA VAL A 1075 -20.17 22.84 32.68
C VAL A 1075 -19.66 21.83 33.70
N LEU A 1076 -18.53 21.17 33.44
CA LEU A 1076 -17.89 20.25 34.40
C LEU A 1076 -17.46 20.95 35.69
N ALA A 1077 -16.89 22.17 35.60
CA ALA A 1077 -16.52 22.97 36.77
C ALA A 1077 -17.74 23.44 37.59
N ILE A 1078 -18.94 23.53 36.99
CA ILE A 1078 -20.20 23.80 37.70
C ILE A 1078 -20.72 22.53 38.40
N ILE A 1079 -20.63 21.36 37.76
CA ILE A 1079 -21.07 20.07 38.34
C ILE A 1079 -20.14 19.64 39.47
N ARG A 1080 -18.83 19.87 39.34
CA ARG A 1080 -17.79 19.56 40.34
C ARG A 1080 -16.94 20.82 40.64
N PRO A 1081 -17.39 21.70 41.56
CA PRO A 1081 -16.68 22.93 41.89
C PRO A 1081 -15.39 22.66 42.68
N ASN A 1082 -14.27 22.57 41.96
CA ASN A 1082 -12.92 22.38 42.50
C ASN A 1082 -11.99 23.51 41.99
N VAL A 1083 -11.01 23.93 42.79
CA VAL A 1083 -9.96 24.88 42.40
C VAL A 1083 -9.20 24.38 41.17
N LEU A 1084 -8.95 23.07 41.07
CA LEU A 1084 -8.32 22.47 39.88
C LEU A 1084 -9.22 22.59 38.64
N ALA A 1085 -10.53 22.37 38.77
CA ALA A 1085 -11.47 22.53 37.66
C ALA A 1085 -11.52 23.98 37.17
N ALA A 1086 -11.50 24.96 38.09
CA ALA A 1086 -11.41 26.38 37.74
C ALA A 1086 -10.09 26.73 37.04
N ALA A 1087 -8.95 26.19 37.51
CA ALA A 1087 -7.66 26.35 36.85
C ALA A 1087 -7.63 25.73 35.44
N MET A 1088 -8.27 24.56 35.26
CA MET A 1088 -8.40 23.91 33.96
C MET A 1088 -9.28 24.70 32.99
N VAL A 1089 -10.38 25.30 33.45
CA VAL A 1089 -11.18 26.22 32.62
C VAL A 1089 -10.34 27.41 32.15
N LEU A 1090 -9.54 28.01 33.03
CA LEU A 1090 -8.63 29.12 32.66
C LEU A 1090 -7.55 28.67 31.67
N LEU A 1091 -6.99 27.47 31.84
CA LEU A 1091 -6.03 26.87 30.90
C LEU A 1091 -6.67 26.63 29.52
N GLN A 1092 -7.89 26.09 29.47
CA GLN A 1092 -8.64 25.86 28.24
C GLN A 1092 -8.97 27.17 27.50
N ILE A 1093 -9.38 28.22 28.23
CA ILE A 1093 -9.57 29.56 27.67
C ILE A 1093 -8.24 30.11 27.12
N GLY A 1094 -7.15 29.98 27.87
CA GLY A 1094 -5.82 30.40 27.46
C GLY A 1094 -5.35 29.71 26.18
N ILE A 1095 -5.54 28.39 26.07
CA ILE A 1095 -5.19 27.58 24.90
C ILE A 1095 -6.10 27.87 23.72
N TYR A 1096 -7.41 28.03 23.92
CA TYR A 1096 -8.32 28.46 22.86
C TYR A 1096 -7.91 29.82 22.27
N LEU A 1097 -7.60 30.81 23.10
CA LEU A 1097 -7.12 32.12 22.66
C LEU A 1097 -5.74 32.04 21.99
N LEU A 1098 -4.83 31.22 22.51
CA LEU A 1098 -3.52 30.98 21.91
C LEU A 1098 -3.64 30.32 20.53
N VAL A 1099 -4.43 29.26 20.39
CA VAL A 1099 -4.67 28.57 19.12
C VAL A 1099 -5.42 29.47 18.14
N GLN A 1100 -6.40 30.27 18.58
CA GLN A 1100 -7.06 31.27 17.73
C GLN A 1100 -6.06 32.33 17.21
N ARG A 1101 -5.09 32.74 18.04
CA ARG A 1101 -4.00 33.64 17.67
C ARG A 1101 -3.00 32.99 16.71
N LEU A 1102 -2.63 31.72 16.94
CA LEU A 1102 -1.70 30.97 16.09
C LEU A 1102 -2.31 30.53 14.76
N ALA A 1103 -3.61 30.19 14.73
CA ALA A 1103 -4.31 29.78 13.52
C ALA A 1103 -4.29 30.87 12.43
N LYS A 1104 -4.32 32.15 12.83
CA LYS A 1104 -4.09 33.28 11.91
C LYS A 1104 -2.61 33.32 11.48
N PRO A 1105 -2.27 33.05 10.20
CA PRO A 1105 -0.88 33.08 9.74
C PRO A 1105 -0.30 34.51 9.76
N ARG A 1106 1.00 34.63 10.03
CA ARG A 1106 1.76 35.88 9.84
C ARG A 1106 1.82 36.23 8.34
N LYS A 1107 2.04 37.51 8.01
CA LYS A 1107 2.36 37.89 6.61
C LYS A 1107 3.77 37.36 6.28
N PRO A 1108 4.00 36.68 5.14
CA PRO A 1108 5.34 36.30 4.71
C PRO A 1108 6.16 37.53 4.28
N LYS A 1109 7.49 37.48 4.44
CA LYS A 1109 8.42 38.42 3.77
C LYS A 1109 8.41 38.08 2.28
N SER A 1110 8.09 39.05 1.43
CA SER A 1110 7.99 38.87 -0.04
C SER A 1110 8.93 39.77 -0.84
N TRP A 1111 10.04 40.19 -0.22
CA TRP A 1111 11.05 41.05 -0.84
C TRP A 1111 12.47 40.57 -0.54
N GLY A 1112 13.30 40.63 -1.57
CA GLY A 1112 14.75 40.46 -1.48
C GLY A 1112 15.43 41.79 -1.19
N ILE A 1113 16.67 41.74 -0.68
CA ILE A 1113 17.50 42.92 -0.44
C ILE A 1113 18.82 42.80 -1.21
N VAL A 1114 19.17 43.85 -1.95
CA VAL A 1114 20.49 43.95 -2.57
C VAL A 1114 21.47 44.59 -1.59
N TYR A 1115 22.58 43.92 -1.29
CA TYR A 1115 23.64 44.37 -0.40
C TYR A 1115 24.95 44.65 -1.16
N ASP A 1116 25.75 45.54 -0.61
CA ASP A 1116 27.14 45.73 -0.97
C ASP A 1116 27.96 44.65 -0.25
N LYS A 1117 28.68 43.80 -1.00
CA LYS A 1117 29.41 42.66 -0.42
C LYS A 1117 30.52 43.08 0.55
N ASN A 1118 31.09 44.28 0.39
CA ASN A 1118 32.23 44.75 1.17
C ASN A 1118 31.79 45.46 2.46
N THR A 1119 30.65 46.18 2.42
CA THR A 1119 30.15 46.94 3.58
C THR A 1119 28.99 46.27 4.32
N GLY A 1120 28.36 45.24 3.74
CA GLY A 1120 27.16 44.59 4.26
C GLY A 1120 25.91 45.48 4.28
N ARG A 1121 25.98 46.70 3.74
CA ARG A 1121 24.87 47.67 3.74
C ARG A 1121 23.95 47.48 2.53
N PRO A 1122 22.64 47.72 2.68
CA PRO A 1122 21.70 47.65 1.56
C PRO A 1122 21.97 48.75 0.52
N VAL A 1123 21.82 48.40 -0.76
CA VAL A 1123 22.15 49.26 -1.90
C VAL A 1123 20.88 49.77 -2.58
N ALA A 1124 20.59 51.04 -2.39
CA ALA A 1124 19.48 51.72 -3.06
C ALA A 1124 19.75 51.98 -4.55
N ASN A 1125 18.67 52.14 -5.32
CA ASN A 1125 18.66 52.50 -6.75
C ASN A 1125 19.44 51.51 -7.66
N VAL A 1126 19.43 50.22 -7.33
CA VAL A 1126 19.92 49.14 -8.20
C VAL A 1126 18.83 48.80 -9.21
N VAL A 1127 19.20 48.66 -10.49
CA VAL A 1127 18.29 48.22 -11.55
C VAL A 1127 18.31 46.69 -11.59
N ALA A 1128 17.22 46.07 -11.16
CA ALA A 1128 16.98 44.65 -11.28
C ALA A 1128 16.13 44.37 -12.52
N ARG A 1129 16.52 43.39 -13.34
CA ARG A 1129 15.80 42.93 -14.53
C ARG A 1129 15.60 41.42 -14.49
N ILE A 1130 14.45 40.93 -14.94
CA ILE A 1130 14.15 39.50 -15.03
C ILE A 1130 13.87 39.08 -16.48
N PHE A 1131 14.49 37.98 -16.90
CA PHE A 1131 14.49 37.48 -18.27
C PHE A 1131 14.03 36.02 -18.35
N GLU A 1132 13.38 35.66 -19.46
CA GLU A 1132 13.07 34.27 -19.84
C GLU A 1132 14.21 33.71 -20.72
N PRO A 1133 14.91 32.62 -20.32
CA PRO A 1133 16.12 32.13 -21.01
C PRO A 1133 15.85 31.72 -22.47
N LYS A 1134 14.70 31.08 -22.71
CA LYS A 1134 14.33 30.48 -24.01
C LYS A 1134 14.38 31.47 -25.19
N TYR A 1135 14.11 32.75 -24.93
CA TYR A 1135 14.05 33.81 -25.95
C TYR A 1135 14.85 35.06 -25.56
N ASN A 1136 15.63 35.00 -24.48
CA ASN A 1136 16.26 36.16 -23.83
C ASN A 1136 15.30 37.35 -23.66
N LYS A 1137 14.04 37.04 -23.28
CA LYS A 1137 12.96 38.03 -23.27
C LYS A 1137 12.93 38.76 -21.94
N LEU A 1138 13.16 40.07 -21.95
CA LEU A 1138 12.95 40.93 -20.80
C LEU A 1138 11.46 40.96 -20.43
N LEU A 1139 11.12 40.61 -19.18
CA LEU A 1139 9.73 40.56 -18.70
C LEU A 1139 9.38 41.76 -17.82
N GLU A 1140 10.21 42.07 -16.83
CA GLU A 1140 10.02 43.23 -15.95
C GLU A 1140 11.38 43.85 -15.57
N THR A 1141 11.38 45.16 -15.32
CA THR A 1141 12.49 45.90 -14.72
C THR A 1141 11.98 46.61 -13.47
N GLN A 1142 12.70 46.50 -12.36
CA GLN A 1142 12.41 47.19 -11.10
C GLN A 1142 13.67 47.89 -10.59
N VAL A 1143 13.49 49.06 -9.97
CA VAL A 1143 14.56 49.75 -9.25
C VAL A 1143 14.40 49.49 -7.74
N THR A 1144 15.49 49.17 -7.04
CA THR A 1144 15.45 48.95 -5.58
C THR A 1144 15.14 50.24 -4.83
N ASP A 1145 14.41 50.12 -3.72
CA ASP A 1145 14.09 51.26 -2.86
C ASP A 1145 15.29 51.76 -2.03
N ALA A 1146 15.07 52.77 -1.18
CA ALA A 1146 16.10 53.34 -0.30
C ALA A 1146 16.75 52.32 0.68
N LYS A 1147 16.14 51.15 0.87
CA LYS A 1147 16.63 50.04 1.70
C LYS A 1147 17.06 48.83 0.86
N GLY A 1148 17.31 49.04 -0.44
CA GLY A 1148 17.77 48.00 -1.36
C GLY A 1148 16.74 46.92 -1.68
N ARG A 1149 15.45 47.13 -1.37
CA ARG A 1149 14.41 46.10 -1.48
C ARG A 1149 13.90 45.95 -2.91
N TYR A 1150 13.63 44.72 -3.34
CA TYR A 1150 12.98 44.39 -4.62
C TYR A 1150 12.12 43.11 -4.52
N SER A 1151 11.28 42.86 -5.52
CA SER A 1151 10.51 41.61 -5.66
C SER A 1151 9.92 41.50 -7.07
N PHE A 1152 9.90 40.31 -7.65
CA PHE A 1152 9.22 40.01 -8.92
C PHE A 1152 8.14 38.96 -8.73
N LEU A 1153 7.03 39.02 -9.47
CA LEU A 1153 6.01 37.95 -9.47
C LEU A 1153 6.17 37.14 -10.76
N LEU A 1154 6.61 35.90 -10.63
CA LEU A 1154 7.03 35.05 -11.75
C LEU A 1154 6.14 33.83 -11.89
N GLY A 1155 5.73 33.53 -13.12
CA GLY A 1155 4.88 32.39 -13.47
C GLY A 1155 5.65 31.06 -13.46
N PRO A 1156 4.99 29.95 -13.81
CA PRO A 1156 5.65 28.64 -13.86
C PRO A 1156 6.50 28.49 -15.13
N ALA A 1157 7.75 28.94 -15.06
CA ALA A 1157 8.78 28.77 -16.09
C ALA A 1157 10.18 28.87 -15.47
N GLU A 1158 11.22 28.83 -16.30
CA GLU A 1158 12.60 29.10 -15.90
C GLU A 1158 12.94 30.58 -16.21
N TYR A 1159 13.71 31.23 -15.33
CA TYR A 1159 14.10 32.63 -15.44
C TYR A 1159 15.58 32.84 -15.07
N TYR A 1160 16.10 34.03 -15.39
CA TYR A 1160 17.29 34.56 -14.75
C TYR A 1160 17.15 36.05 -14.45
N ALA A 1161 17.80 36.52 -13.38
CA ALA A 1161 17.79 37.92 -12.95
C ALA A 1161 19.15 38.58 -13.15
N VAL A 1162 19.18 39.87 -13.47
CA VAL A 1162 20.39 40.68 -13.62
C VAL A 1162 20.25 41.95 -12.78
N PHE A 1163 21.28 42.27 -11.99
CA PHE A 1163 21.33 43.41 -11.08
C PHE A 1163 22.46 44.35 -11.45
N GLU A 1164 22.12 45.60 -11.78
CA GLU A 1164 23.07 46.60 -12.27
C GLU A 1164 23.00 47.89 -11.44
N LYS A 1165 24.18 48.44 -11.14
CA LYS A 1165 24.33 49.79 -10.60
C LYS A 1165 25.68 50.37 -10.98
N GLU A 1166 25.73 51.67 -11.23
CA GLU A 1166 26.98 52.40 -11.43
C GLU A 1166 27.93 52.25 -10.23
N GLY A 1167 29.22 52.10 -10.48
CA GLY A 1167 30.24 51.75 -9.46
C GLY A 1167 30.30 50.25 -9.08
N TYR A 1168 29.31 49.44 -9.46
CA TYR A 1168 29.25 48.00 -9.16
C TYR A 1168 29.41 47.14 -10.43
N ARG A 1169 29.91 45.91 -10.26
CA ARG A 1169 29.88 44.86 -11.29
C ARG A 1169 28.45 44.34 -11.41
N SER A 1170 28.00 44.04 -12.64
CA SER A 1170 26.69 43.42 -12.86
C SER A 1170 26.68 42.01 -12.28
N THR A 1171 25.64 41.65 -11.54
CA THR A 1171 25.48 40.32 -10.95
C THR A 1171 24.27 39.64 -11.58
N GLN A 1172 24.49 38.45 -12.14
CA GLN A 1172 23.44 37.59 -12.69
C GLN A 1172 23.13 36.44 -11.72
N VAL A 1173 21.85 36.08 -11.62
CA VAL A 1173 21.34 34.96 -10.82
C VAL A 1173 20.60 33.99 -11.74
N ASN A 1174 21.14 32.79 -11.92
CA ASN A 1174 20.60 31.70 -12.72
C ASN A 1174 21.01 30.31 -12.19
N PRO A 1175 20.21 29.25 -12.42
CA PRO A 1175 18.83 29.30 -12.92
C PRO A 1175 17.83 29.66 -11.81
N ILE A 1176 16.73 30.32 -12.16
CA ILE A 1176 15.58 30.56 -11.29
C ILE A 1176 14.44 29.68 -11.81
N ASP A 1177 14.30 28.46 -11.29
CA ASP A 1177 13.36 27.46 -11.80
C ASP A 1177 12.03 27.45 -11.02
N PHE A 1178 10.94 27.85 -11.67
CA PHE A 1178 9.56 27.72 -11.18
C PHE A 1178 8.73 26.70 -11.99
N ARG A 1179 9.33 25.86 -12.84
CA ARG A 1179 8.60 24.88 -13.68
C ARG A 1179 7.81 23.85 -12.87
N LYS A 1180 8.26 23.52 -11.65
CA LYS A 1180 7.57 22.59 -10.74
C LYS A 1180 6.35 23.21 -10.03
N ASP A 1181 6.21 24.53 -10.06
CA ASP A 1181 5.11 25.21 -9.39
C ASP A 1181 3.86 25.29 -10.25
N LYS A 1182 2.68 25.08 -9.66
CA LYS A 1182 1.38 25.17 -10.35
C LYS A 1182 0.83 26.60 -10.40
N GLU A 1183 1.40 27.51 -9.61
CA GLU A 1183 1.02 28.92 -9.53
C GLU A 1183 2.26 29.82 -9.60
N ALA A 1184 2.06 31.10 -9.96
CA ALA A 1184 3.11 32.10 -9.86
C ALA A 1184 3.54 32.33 -8.41
N LYS A 1185 4.83 32.54 -8.19
CA LYS A 1185 5.44 32.88 -6.90
C LYS A 1185 6.17 34.22 -6.97
N ASP A 1186 6.40 34.81 -5.82
CA ASP A 1186 7.35 35.90 -5.67
C ASP A 1186 8.79 35.38 -5.71
N PHE A 1187 9.63 36.05 -6.50
CA PHE A 1187 11.08 35.91 -6.47
C PHE A 1187 11.66 37.04 -5.62
N SER A 1188 12.11 36.66 -4.42
CA SER A 1188 12.61 37.55 -3.37
C SER A 1188 13.86 36.95 -2.72
N MET A 1189 15.01 37.12 -3.38
CA MET A 1189 16.31 36.64 -2.91
C MET A 1189 17.16 37.81 -2.40
N ASP A 1190 18.02 37.55 -1.42
CA ASP A 1190 19.00 38.55 -0.98
C ASP A 1190 20.27 38.40 -1.86
N VAL A 1191 20.70 39.50 -2.52
CA VAL A 1191 21.71 39.49 -3.59
C VAL A 1191 22.88 40.40 -3.24
N ASN A 1192 24.11 39.94 -3.45
CA ASN A 1192 25.33 40.72 -3.19
C ASN A 1192 25.88 41.33 -4.48
N LEU A 1193 26.09 42.65 -4.49
CA LEU A 1193 26.85 43.35 -5.53
C LEU A 1193 28.31 43.55 -5.11
N PHE A 1194 29.20 43.43 -6.09
CA PHE A 1194 30.64 43.66 -5.92
C PHE A 1194 30.99 45.03 -6.49
N THR A 1195 31.75 45.85 -5.75
CA THR A 1195 32.28 47.10 -6.29
C THR A 1195 33.20 46.80 -7.48
N LYS A 1196 33.18 47.64 -8.51
CA LYS A 1196 34.23 47.60 -9.54
C LYS A 1196 35.55 47.98 -8.86
N ALA A 1197 36.58 47.15 -9.04
CA ALA A 1197 37.94 47.57 -8.74
C ALA A 1197 38.26 48.77 -9.64
N THR A 1198 38.71 49.86 -9.02
CA THR A 1198 39.23 51.08 -9.66
C THR A 1198 40.60 50.83 -10.25
#